data_AF-A0A4P9ZGN3-F1
#
_entry.id   AF-A0A4P9ZGN3-F1
#
_cell.length_a   1.000
_cell.length_b   1.000
_cell.length_c   1.000
_cell.angle_alpha   90.00
_cell.angle_beta   90.00
_cell.angle_gamma   90.00
#
_symmetry.space_group_name_H-M   'P 1'
#
loop_
_entity.id
_entity.type
_entity.pdbx_description
1 polymer ?
#
loop_
_entity_poly.entity_id
_entity_poly.type
_entity_poly.pdbx_seq_one_letter_code
_entity_poly.pdbx_strand_id
1 'polypeptide(L)'
;MDSDKDVLTLVEMGFSREQAIEALSATGNDVPSAIAHLFGDVQEPVPAEPRRAVPPTLVPESVFLNNPQDFPKVFARYPSYATECPSQDMAAYSDDWNANEATMKVSEETNFIHIEDQENSMASISLEASLIVDSLDSEPQVSLPPNIKSKNHLFPMIFTEKKTHKCWIPLISILATYAPFAKAVLEASDDSHVVKELQRIVYFINNFSRSKRWYIDASSIASAIPSGPNYQYMDEEVVLHMLEELMTAVPSLHPVLESFIESEEEDVRKELLVLEIDSDSRYLSLYQTLSELFWQKDYSLLGRVKYETVAPVITFQLICDEDAYTSSFELEDTLYPEIYSDKCVVPIMKQIESIKRAQTAQHVLKRKLMNFKFFEGENIDEFLKTTKQVLERPAPAASEDIQALMSQLQNARTSELSKQATHKEEASSERLRLFDKVLLTTPDLRAYSLTGVIISESKYYVRQGNQWIHMEECDVIDLDEWPGWWEAMPTKLNLFLYFSLFNYYMYVKKIKCNEAKLFVTEITFTYSDEPPKTGLEGTKWRKQHLFKNAYMWINYIDINEEIAILNAEQDFDLVLKKNSIFATSYPTLKILQVSDMHIGQDSGTCYEKCKYNQVTLDLLKDAIEKEEGAKLMIITGDMIDYTRALHFESVILKALAPVLRARVPFVFVFGNSDYDPNRMHSKLNVANFITSLPGCYNQKFEDLEHRVRGLTNGNIKIYYTPDAPETDILDYNILDLAKPNAIVTYLDSSDHFIDESQANFLHRINHNLNDAVEQKLLFFHHPLPNFRPRGSVRLIGTYNEKHELITPTDEKILQDIKATGYKSVGVGHEHENDACIWDENDGTKILLCYSGVIGESANMRLNSEYKRRMRVFELDFTQNRILSWKRDPEQRFDPQEIWSAE
;
A
#
# COMPACT_ATOMS: atom_id res chain seq x y z
N MET A 1 -33.17 26.06 14.45
CA MET A 1 -32.58 27.10 15.32
C MET A 1 -31.22 27.45 14.75
N ASP A 2 -30.77 28.68 14.96
CA ASP A 2 -29.76 29.35 14.14
C ASP A 2 -28.39 29.30 14.85
N SER A 3 -27.90 28.08 15.11
CA SER A 3 -26.85 27.81 16.12
C SER A 3 -25.54 28.57 15.92
N ASP A 4 -25.19 28.92 14.69
CA ASP A 4 -23.99 29.71 14.41
C ASP A 4 -24.07 31.14 14.98
N LYS A 5 -25.27 31.70 15.17
CA LYS A 5 -25.48 33.07 15.64
C LYS A 5 -25.28 33.23 17.15
N ASP A 6 -25.73 32.23 17.92
CA ASP A 6 -25.55 32.21 19.37
C ASP A 6 -24.08 31.90 19.73
N VAL A 7 -23.44 31.01 18.95
CA VAL A 7 -21.99 30.77 19.02
C VAL A 7 -21.20 32.02 18.66
N LEU A 8 -21.57 32.77 17.61
CA LEU A 8 -20.96 34.05 17.27
C LEU A 8 -21.05 35.06 18.42
N THR A 9 -22.20 35.13 19.11
CA THR A 9 -22.43 36.07 20.22
C THR A 9 -21.46 35.82 21.38
N LEU A 10 -21.22 34.55 21.75
CA LEU A 10 -20.25 34.21 22.82
C LEU A 10 -18.79 34.37 22.37
N VAL A 11 -18.50 34.18 21.08
CA VAL A 11 -17.16 34.47 20.50
C VAL A 11 -16.86 35.97 20.48
N GLU A 12 -17.84 36.82 20.16
CA GLU A 12 -17.72 38.28 20.25
C GLU A 12 -17.50 38.77 21.69
N MET A 13 -17.94 38.01 22.70
CA MET A 13 -17.65 38.26 24.12
C MET A 13 -16.24 37.82 24.57
N GLY A 14 -15.43 37.24 23.69
CA GLY A 14 -14.03 36.89 23.94
C GLY A 14 -13.75 35.44 24.38
N PHE A 15 -14.77 34.58 24.40
CA PHE A 15 -14.58 33.14 24.61
C PHE A 15 -14.18 32.44 23.31
N SER A 16 -13.46 31.31 23.38
CA SER A 16 -13.17 30.53 22.17
C SER A 16 -14.45 29.96 21.56
N ARG A 17 -14.45 29.68 20.26
CA ARG A 17 -15.60 29.07 19.59
C ARG A 17 -15.91 27.68 20.16
N GLU A 18 -14.88 26.92 20.58
CA GLU A 18 -15.10 25.68 21.32
C GLU A 18 -15.73 25.92 22.70
N GLN A 19 -15.24 26.89 23.48
CA GLN A 19 -15.82 27.23 24.79
C GLN A 19 -17.29 27.65 24.68
N ALA A 20 -17.61 28.48 23.67
CA ALA A 20 -18.98 28.90 23.35
C ALA A 20 -19.89 27.69 23.02
N ILE A 21 -19.43 26.79 22.15
CA ILE A 21 -20.17 25.58 21.75
C ILE A 21 -20.30 24.60 22.92
N GLU A 22 -19.23 24.38 23.69
CA GLU A 22 -19.18 23.49 24.84
C GLU A 22 -20.18 23.95 25.92
N ALA A 23 -20.11 25.22 26.31
CA ALA A 23 -21.00 25.78 27.32
C ALA A 23 -22.46 25.84 26.85
N LEU A 24 -22.73 26.15 25.57
CA LEU A 24 -24.07 26.05 25.01
C LEU A 24 -24.57 24.59 24.98
N SER A 25 -23.71 23.63 24.63
CA SER A 25 -24.10 22.21 24.62
C SER A 25 -24.41 21.69 26.04
N ALA A 26 -23.62 22.11 27.03
CA ALA A 26 -23.80 21.76 28.45
C ALA A 26 -25.10 22.32 29.05
N THR A 27 -25.65 23.40 28.48
CA THR A 27 -26.87 24.08 28.98
C THR A 27 -28.07 23.97 28.04
N GLY A 28 -28.03 23.08 27.04
CA GLY A 28 -29.16 22.85 26.12
C GLY A 28 -29.40 23.97 25.10
N ASN A 29 -28.35 24.72 24.76
CA ASN A 29 -28.31 25.94 23.95
C ASN A 29 -28.94 27.18 24.59
N ASP A 30 -28.97 27.27 25.93
CA ASP A 30 -29.35 28.49 26.64
C ASP A 30 -28.14 29.40 26.91
N VAL A 31 -28.09 30.55 26.22
CA VAL A 31 -26.96 31.50 26.25
C VAL A 31 -26.65 32.06 27.65
N PRO A 32 -27.64 32.51 28.47
CA PRO A 32 -27.37 32.98 29.83
C PRO A 32 -26.76 31.91 30.73
N SER A 33 -27.27 30.67 30.65
CA SER A 33 -26.72 29.55 31.41
C SER A 33 -25.33 29.17 30.92
N ALA A 34 -25.06 29.23 29.62
CA ALA A 34 -23.74 28.98 29.05
C ALA A 34 -22.69 30.00 29.56
N ILE A 35 -23.08 31.28 29.69
CA ILE A 35 -22.22 32.30 30.30
C ILE A 35 -21.91 31.96 31.77
N ALA A 36 -22.91 31.54 32.56
CA ALA A 36 -22.69 31.12 33.94
C ALA A 36 -21.77 29.89 34.06
N HIS A 37 -21.92 28.93 33.15
CA HIS A 37 -21.06 27.75 33.06
C HIS A 37 -19.60 28.12 32.74
N LEU A 38 -19.38 29.07 31.81
CA LEU A 38 -18.04 29.60 31.48
C LEU A 38 -17.36 30.34 32.63
N PHE A 39 -18.12 30.84 33.60
CA PHE A 39 -17.59 31.48 34.82
C PHE A 39 -17.52 30.55 36.05
N GLY A 40 -18.00 29.30 35.94
CA GLY A 40 -17.68 28.22 36.88
C GLY A 40 -18.69 27.93 38.01
N ASP A 41 -19.93 28.42 37.92
CA ASP A 41 -20.99 28.07 38.89
C ASP A 41 -21.71 26.76 38.48
N VAL A 42 -21.81 25.80 39.41
CA VAL A 42 -22.22 24.39 39.14
C VAL A 42 -23.58 24.04 39.75
N GLN A 43 -24.50 23.45 38.96
CA GLN A 43 -25.55 22.55 39.47
C GLN A 43 -26.19 21.66 38.36
N GLU A 44 -26.51 20.41 38.73
CA GLU A 44 -27.19 19.34 37.95
C GLU A 44 -28.57 18.99 38.60
N PRO A 45 -29.43 18.08 38.07
CA PRO A 45 -29.86 17.81 36.67
C PRO A 45 -31.43 17.59 36.54
N VAL A 46 -31.89 16.62 35.72
CA VAL A 46 -33.23 15.93 35.56
C VAL A 46 -34.36 16.54 34.64
N PRO A 47 -35.34 15.76 34.07
CA PRO A 47 -35.45 15.61 32.59
C PRO A 47 -36.89 15.61 31.93
N ALA A 48 -36.94 15.26 30.63
CA ALA A 48 -38.02 14.62 29.82
C ALA A 48 -39.09 15.44 29.02
N GLU A 49 -39.01 15.31 27.67
CA GLU A 49 -40.06 15.02 26.62
C GLU A 49 -41.50 15.65 26.62
N PRO A 50 -42.32 15.58 25.51
CA PRO A 50 -42.05 15.51 24.04
C PRO A 50 -43.01 16.36 23.12
N ARG A 51 -42.81 16.32 21.77
CA ARG A 51 -43.82 16.33 20.63
C ARG A 51 -43.84 17.42 19.51
N ARG A 52 -43.72 16.92 18.26
CA ARG A 52 -44.55 17.14 17.01
C ARG A 52 -44.60 18.48 16.21
N ALA A 53 -43.95 18.46 15.03
CA ALA A 53 -44.51 18.43 13.65
C ALA A 53 -45.41 19.57 13.03
N VAL A 54 -44.88 20.23 11.95
CA VAL A 54 -45.42 20.71 10.61
C VAL A 54 -46.90 21.19 10.42
N PRO A 55 -47.36 21.90 9.33
CA PRO A 55 -46.75 22.30 8.03
C PRO A 55 -47.01 23.79 7.53
N PRO A 56 -46.67 24.20 6.28
CA PRO A 56 -46.61 25.62 5.84
C PRO A 56 -47.55 26.08 4.69
N THR A 57 -47.56 27.39 4.42
CA THR A 57 -48.10 28.14 3.24
C THR A 57 -47.52 29.57 3.26
N LEU A 58 -47.42 30.43 2.23
CA LEU A 58 -47.45 30.44 0.75
C LEU A 58 -46.87 31.83 0.32
N VAL A 59 -46.29 31.96 -0.88
CA VAL A 59 -45.74 33.23 -1.44
C VAL A 59 -46.80 33.94 -2.33
N PRO A 60 -46.62 35.24 -2.67
CA PRO A 60 -46.84 35.63 -4.07
C PRO A 60 -45.76 36.57 -4.68
N GLU A 61 -45.47 36.34 -5.96
CA GLU A 61 -44.56 37.12 -6.83
C GLU A 61 -45.25 38.38 -7.41
N SER A 62 -44.55 39.40 -7.91
CA SER A 62 -44.11 39.54 -9.32
C SER A 62 -43.30 40.85 -9.44
N VAL A 63 -42.13 40.96 -10.11
CA VAL A 63 -41.71 40.69 -11.52
C VAL A 63 -42.17 41.76 -12.53
N PHE A 64 -41.20 42.32 -13.26
CA PHE A 64 -41.39 42.85 -14.63
C PHE A 64 -40.25 42.34 -15.53
N LEU A 65 -40.59 42.01 -16.78
CA LEU A 65 -39.76 41.28 -17.75
C LEU A 65 -39.50 42.13 -19.00
N ASN A 66 -38.40 41.86 -19.71
CA ASN A 66 -38.15 42.25 -21.11
C ASN A 66 -37.59 41.05 -21.90
N ASN A 67 -38.26 39.90 -21.76
CA ASN A 67 -37.91 38.59 -22.34
C ASN A 67 -37.79 38.63 -23.89
N PRO A 68 -37.06 37.71 -24.56
CA PRO A 68 -37.49 36.30 -24.58
C PRO A 68 -36.35 35.26 -24.58
N GLN A 69 -36.16 34.56 -23.46
CA GLN A 69 -36.15 33.07 -23.32
C GLN A 69 -35.85 32.61 -21.87
N ASP A 70 -35.90 33.48 -20.85
CA ASP A 70 -35.88 33.04 -19.44
C ASP A 70 -37.25 32.50 -19.01
N PHE A 71 -37.30 31.17 -18.80
CA PHE A 71 -37.94 30.37 -17.72
C PHE A 71 -39.41 30.64 -17.25
N PRO A 72 -39.99 29.84 -16.33
CA PRO A 72 -40.14 28.38 -16.32
C PRO A 72 -41.62 27.94 -16.09
N LYS A 73 -41.91 26.63 -16.05
CA LYS A 73 -43.05 26.08 -15.28
C LYS A 73 -42.65 24.83 -14.48
N VAL A 74 -43.27 24.67 -13.32
CA VAL A 74 -42.74 23.91 -12.17
C VAL A 74 -43.75 22.85 -11.67
N PHE A 75 -43.24 21.82 -10.99
CA PHE A 75 -43.91 20.81 -10.13
C PHE A 75 -44.69 19.63 -10.76
N ALA A 76 -44.11 18.44 -10.60
CA ALA A 76 -44.75 17.21 -10.08
C ALA A 76 -43.63 16.34 -9.45
N ARG A 77 -43.52 16.21 -8.12
CA ARG A 77 -44.09 15.15 -7.27
C ARG A 77 -43.66 13.70 -7.63
N TYR A 78 -43.02 13.05 -6.65
CA TYR A 78 -42.94 11.60 -6.41
C TYR A 78 -44.27 10.85 -6.72
N PRO A 79 -44.28 9.52 -7.02
CA PRO A 79 -43.43 8.52 -6.37
C PRO A 79 -42.96 7.27 -7.19
N SER A 80 -42.09 6.48 -6.55
CA SER A 80 -41.97 4.99 -6.52
C SER A 80 -42.21 4.08 -7.73
N TYR A 81 -41.45 2.98 -7.73
CA TYR A 81 -41.55 1.73 -8.50
C TYR A 81 -40.79 1.64 -9.84
N ALA A 82 -39.71 0.85 -9.76
CA ALA A 82 -39.43 -0.36 -10.54
C ALA A 82 -39.58 -0.39 -12.08
N THR A 83 -38.61 -1.11 -12.65
CA THR A 83 -38.62 -1.86 -13.92
C THR A 83 -38.42 -1.12 -15.24
N GLU A 84 -37.72 -1.85 -16.11
CA GLU A 84 -37.67 -1.75 -17.58
C GLU A 84 -36.87 -0.60 -18.22
N CYS A 85 -35.67 -0.97 -18.69
CA CYS A 85 -35.05 -0.36 -19.86
C CYS A 85 -35.94 -0.53 -21.09
N PRO A 86 -36.01 0.50 -21.95
CA PRO A 86 -36.07 0.27 -23.39
C PRO A 86 -34.74 0.59 -24.07
N SER A 87 -34.41 -0.30 -24.99
CA SER A 87 -33.32 -0.27 -25.94
C SER A 87 -33.35 0.90 -26.95
N GLN A 88 -32.15 1.19 -27.47
CA GLN A 88 -31.82 1.40 -28.90
C GLN A 88 -31.94 2.78 -29.58
N ASP A 89 -31.25 2.81 -30.73
CA ASP A 89 -31.17 3.80 -31.81
C ASP A 89 -30.31 5.06 -31.55
N MET A 90 -29.26 5.37 -32.33
CA MET A 90 -28.67 4.77 -33.56
C MET A 90 -27.11 4.86 -33.43
N ALA A 91 -26.26 3.95 -33.95
CA ALA A 91 -26.07 3.50 -35.34
C ALA A 91 -25.83 4.65 -36.35
N ALA A 92 -24.98 4.59 -37.36
CA ALA A 92 -23.80 3.78 -37.71
C ALA A 92 -23.09 4.56 -38.88
N TYR A 93 -21.85 4.31 -39.29
CA TYR A 93 -21.39 3.34 -40.31
C TYR A 93 -19.89 3.68 -40.56
N SER A 94 -18.92 2.77 -40.49
CA SER A 94 -18.52 1.75 -41.51
C SER A 94 -17.42 2.27 -42.48
N ASP A 95 -16.73 1.50 -43.33
CA ASP A 95 -16.60 0.05 -43.63
C ASP A 95 -15.08 -0.24 -43.88
N ASP A 96 -14.54 -1.44 -43.71
CA ASP A 96 -14.25 -2.46 -44.76
C ASP A 96 -13.42 -3.59 -44.06
N TRP A 97 -13.33 -4.87 -44.48
CA TRP A 97 -13.98 -5.66 -45.52
C TRP A 97 -13.82 -7.19 -45.24
N ASN A 98 -14.83 -8.00 -45.59
CA ASN A 98 -14.76 -9.34 -46.24
C ASN A 98 -13.80 -10.49 -45.78
N ALA A 99 -14.19 -11.79 -45.84
CA ALA A 99 -15.44 -12.43 -46.28
C ALA A 99 -15.51 -13.96 -45.95
N ASN A 100 -16.74 -14.49 -45.89
CA ASN A 100 -17.20 -15.88 -46.25
C ASN A 100 -16.58 -17.11 -45.54
N GLU A 101 -17.21 -18.28 -45.40
CA GLU A 101 -18.57 -18.88 -45.55
C GLU A 101 -18.50 -20.22 -44.73
N ALA A 102 -19.52 -20.97 -44.32
CA ALA A 102 -20.79 -21.34 -44.96
C ALA A 102 -21.82 -21.88 -43.92
N THR A 103 -23.04 -22.22 -44.37
CA THR A 103 -24.22 -22.59 -43.56
C THR A 103 -24.70 -24.04 -43.80
N MET A 104 -25.53 -24.58 -42.87
CA MET A 104 -26.64 -25.56 -43.06
C MET A 104 -27.21 -25.90 -41.65
N LYS A 105 -28.45 -25.64 -41.17
CA LYS A 105 -29.85 -25.48 -41.67
C LYS A 105 -30.71 -26.77 -41.55
N VAL A 106 -32.02 -26.60 -41.25
CA VAL A 106 -33.17 -27.58 -41.28
C VAL A 106 -33.42 -28.37 -39.96
N SER A 107 -34.64 -28.54 -39.40
CA SER A 107 -35.98 -27.87 -39.48
C SER A 107 -36.97 -28.49 -38.45
N GLU A 108 -38.00 -27.74 -38.00
CA GLU A 108 -39.42 -28.13 -37.68
C GLU A 108 -39.71 -29.38 -36.79
N GLU A 109 -40.81 -29.52 -36.03
CA GLU A 109 -42.19 -29.01 -36.17
C GLU A 109 -42.96 -28.99 -34.80
N THR A 110 -44.20 -28.50 -34.80
CA THR A 110 -45.01 -28.05 -33.63
C THR A 110 -45.90 -29.11 -32.94
N ASN A 111 -46.38 -28.83 -31.71
CA ASN A 111 -47.82 -28.90 -31.38
C ASN A 111 -48.22 -28.22 -30.03
N PHE A 112 -49.39 -27.56 -30.03
CA PHE A 112 -50.06 -26.91 -28.90
C PHE A 112 -51.33 -27.69 -28.49
N ILE A 113 -51.73 -27.66 -27.21
CA ILE A 113 -53.15 -27.57 -26.77
C ILE A 113 -53.26 -26.68 -25.50
N HIS A 114 -54.27 -25.81 -25.47
CA HIS A 114 -54.65 -24.86 -24.39
C HIS A 114 -55.83 -25.38 -23.54
N ILE A 115 -56.13 -24.68 -22.42
CA ILE A 115 -57.45 -24.36 -21.76
C ILE A 115 -57.16 -24.17 -20.25
N GLU A 116 -57.16 -22.95 -19.71
CA GLU A 116 -58.34 -22.17 -19.22
C GLU A 116 -59.00 -22.77 -17.96
N ASP A 117 -59.46 -22.04 -16.93
CA ASP A 117 -59.21 -20.66 -16.45
C ASP A 117 -59.89 -20.50 -15.04
N GLN A 118 -59.81 -19.32 -14.42
CA GLN A 118 -60.63 -18.84 -13.27
C GLN A 118 -60.43 -19.44 -11.84
N GLU A 119 -60.67 -18.71 -10.73
CA GLU A 119 -60.53 -17.27 -10.42
C GLU A 119 -60.64 -17.05 -8.88
N ASN A 120 -60.02 -15.98 -8.37
CA ASN A 120 -60.40 -15.16 -7.21
C ASN A 120 -60.28 -15.61 -5.72
N SER A 121 -59.68 -14.67 -4.95
CA SER A 121 -60.09 -14.18 -3.61
C SER A 121 -59.23 -14.51 -2.37
N MET A 122 -58.32 -13.56 -2.08
CA MET A 122 -57.85 -13.08 -0.77
C MET A 122 -58.44 -13.70 0.52
N ALA A 123 -57.55 -14.12 1.43
CA ALA A 123 -57.38 -13.45 2.74
C ALA A 123 -56.03 -13.84 3.38
N SER A 124 -55.34 -12.86 3.94
CA SER A 124 -54.10 -13.04 4.71
C SER A 124 -54.36 -13.63 6.10
N ILE A 125 -53.43 -14.44 6.61
CA ILE A 125 -52.95 -14.46 8.01
C ILE A 125 -51.68 -15.34 8.09
N SER A 126 -50.74 -14.93 8.93
CA SER A 126 -49.43 -15.52 9.20
C SER A 126 -49.39 -17.04 9.40
N LEU A 127 -48.53 -17.76 8.66
CA LEU A 127 -48.08 -19.12 9.04
C LEU A 127 -46.76 -19.60 8.36
N GLU A 128 -45.76 -18.73 8.14
CA GLU A 128 -44.46 -19.12 7.55
C GLU A 128 -43.43 -19.60 8.59
N ALA A 129 -43.82 -20.56 9.43
CA ALA A 129 -42.92 -21.25 10.37
C ALA A 129 -43.10 -22.78 10.36
N SER A 130 -43.86 -23.34 9.41
CA SER A 130 -44.32 -24.73 9.51
C SER A 130 -44.57 -25.44 8.17
N LEU A 131 -43.94 -25.02 7.06
CA LEU A 131 -44.13 -25.64 5.73
C LEU A 131 -42.84 -26.02 4.97
N ILE A 132 -41.66 -25.90 5.56
CA ILE A 132 -40.38 -26.33 4.95
C ILE A 132 -39.81 -27.58 5.67
N VAL A 133 -40.65 -28.61 5.82
CA VAL A 133 -40.25 -29.89 6.44
C VAL A 133 -40.49 -31.10 5.51
N ASP A 134 -41.40 -31.00 4.53
CA ASP A 134 -41.89 -32.15 3.74
C ASP A 134 -41.46 -32.16 2.25
N SER A 135 -40.34 -31.53 1.86
CA SER A 135 -39.90 -31.50 0.44
C SER A 135 -38.41 -31.80 0.18
N LEU A 136 -37.69 -32.44 1.11
CA LEU A 136 -36.24 -32.69 0.98
C LEU A 136 -35.86 -33.99 0.22
N ASP A 137 -36.81 -34.84 -0.16
CA ASP A 137 -36.55 -36.16 -0.78
C ASP A 137 -36.65 -36.18 -2.33
N SER A 138 -36.65 -35.03 -3.01
CA SER A 138 -36.74 -35.00 -4.48
C SER A 138 -35.98 -33.84 -5.16
N GLU A 139 -34.73 -33.58 -4.76
CA GLU A 139 -33.79 -32.79 -5.57
C GLU A 139 -32.91 -33.70 -6.45
N PRO A 140 -32.50 -33.25 -7.66
CA PRO A 140 -31.76 -34.09 -8.60
C PRO A 140 -30.35 -34.43 -8.06
N GLN A 141 -29.93 -35.68 -8.25
CA GLN A 141 -28.56 -36.08 -7.92
C GLN A 141 -27.55 -35.26 -8.74
N VAL A 142 -26.74 -34.46 -8.04
CA VAL A 142 -25.59 -33.77 -8.64
C VAL A 142 -24.59 -34.83 -9.08
N SER A 143 -24.48 -35.06 -10.39
CA SER A 143 -23.51 -36.00 -10.94
C SER A 143 -22.10 -35.44 -10.76
N LEU A 144 -21.36 -36.01 -9.81
CA LEU A 144 -19.97 -35.60 -9.57
C LEU A 144 -19.14 -35.66 -10.87
N PRO A 145 -18.34 -34.62 -11.17
CA PRO A 145 -17.60 -34.51 -12.42
C PRO A 145 -16.55 -35.63 -12.57
N PRO A 146 -16.05 -35.90 -13.79
CA PRO A 146 -15.05 -36.95 -14.00
C PRO A 146 -13.79 -36.74 -13.14
N ASN A 147 -13.52 -37.67 -12.20
CA ASN A 147 -12.39 -37.56 -11.26
C ASN A 147 -11.03 -37.93 -11.88
N ILE A 148 -10.67 -37.24 -12.97
CA ILE A 148 -9.43 -37.42 -13.72
C ILE A 148 -8.63 -36.14 -13.61
N LYS A 149 -7.48 -36.20 -12.94
CA LYS A 149 -6.63 -35.01 -12.72
C LYS A 149 -5.99 -34.53 -14.01
N SER A 150 -6.51 -33.42 -14.55
CA SER A 150 -5.86 -32.63 -15.61
C SER A 150 -4.75 -31.72 -15.06
N LYS A 151 -3.96 -31.09 -15.95
CA LYS A 151 -2.89 -30.15 -15.58
C LYS A 151 -3.38 -28.91 -14.82
N ASN A 152 -4.65 -28.54 -14.96
CA ASN A 152 -5.21 -27.31 -14.38
C ASN A 152 -5.63 -27.50 -12.91
N HIS A 153 -5.69 -28.75 -12.42
CA HIS A 153 -6.04 -29.05 -11.04
C HIS A 153 -4.81 -28.95 -10.13
N LEU A 154 -4.50 -27.71 -9.71
CA LEU A 154 -3.34 -27.39 -8.89
C LEU A 154 -3.52 -27.74 -7.41
N PHE A 155 -4.76 -27.78 -6.92
CA PHE A 155 -5.11 -27.96 -5.50
C PHE A 155 -6.09 -29.13 -5.27
N PRO A 156 -6.02 -29.81 -4.11
CA PRO A 156 -6.93 -30.91 -3.77
C PRO A 156 -8.31 -30.38 -3.39
N MET A 157 -9.35 -30.88 -4.06
CA MET A 157 -10.75 -30.60 -3.69
C MET A 157 -11.33 -31.70 -2.79
N ILE A 158 -12.20 -31.31 -1.86
CA ILE A 158 -13.09 -32.22 -1.13
C ILE A 158 -14.52 -31.89 -1.56
N PHE A 159 -15.31 -32.91 -1.93
CA PHE A 159 -16.74 -32.75 -2.20
C PHE A 159 -17.55 -33.67 -1.28
N THR A 160 -18.83 -33.33 -1.06
CA THR A 160 -19.82 -34.19 -0.40
C THR A 160 -21.16 -34.08 -1.11
N GLU A 161 -21.85 -35.20 -1.27
CA GLU A 161 -23.22 -35.25 -1.78
C GLU A 161 -24.25 -34.90 -0.67
N LYS A 162 -23.81 -34.80 0.59
CA LYS A 162 -24.67 -34.57 1.76
C LYS A 162 -24.55 -33.14 2.28
N LYS A 163 -25.61 -32.33 2.10
CA LYS A 163 -25.68 -30.93 2.57
C LYS A 163 -25.31 -30.78 4.06
N THR A 164 -25.76 -31.70 4.92
CA THR A 164 -25.49 -31.72 6.38
C THR A 164 -24.02 -31.87 6.79
N HIS A 165 -23.08 -32.04 5.84
CA HIS A 165 -21.66 -32.24 6.12
C HIS A 165 -20.76 -31.23 5.39
N LYS A 166 -21.33 -30.20 4.74
CA LYS A 166 -20.55 -29.16 4.06
C LYS A 166 -19.65 -28.38 5.04
N CYS A 167 -20.11 -28.09 6.25
CA CYS A 167 -19.32 -27.44 7.32
C CYS A 167 -17.97 -28.13 7.65
N TRP A 168 -17.86 -29.46 7.46
CA TRP A 168 -16.61 -30.21 7.66
C TRP A 168 -15.56 -29.97 6.57
N ILE A 169 -15.98 -29.55 5.37
CA ILE A 169 -15.08 -29.38 4.22
C ILE A 169 -14.07 -28.26 4.44
N PRO A 170 -14.45 -27.02 4.82
CA PRO A 170 -13.48 -25.96 5.11
C PRO A 170 -12.50 -26.34 6.22
N LEU A 171 -13.01 -26.88 7.33
CA LEU A 171 -12.21 -27.27 8.50
C LEU A 171 -11.12 -28.30 8.14
N ILE A 172 -11.52 -29.41 7.52
CA ILE A 172 -10.60 -30.49 7.15
C ILE A 172 -9.65 -30.03 6.05
N SER A 173 -10.11 -29.22 5.08
CA SER A 173 -9.27 -28.68 4.01
C SER A 173 -8.15 -27.80 4.55
N ILE A 174 -8.42 -26.98 5.56
CA ILE A 174 -7.40 -26.13 6.21
C ILE A 174 -6.47 -27.00 7.07
N LEU A 175 -7.01 -27.76 8.04
CA LEU A 175 -6.21 -28.50 9.02
C LEU A 175 -5.33 -29.60 8.37
N ALA A 176 -5.82 -30.28 7.33
CA ALA A 176 -5.05 -31.33 6.64
C ALA A 176 -3.77 -30.81 5.93
N THR A 177 -3.67 -29.51 5.64
CA THR A 177 -2.42 -28.91 5.11
C THR A 177 -1.35 -28.73 6.21
N TYR A 178 -1.73 -28.82 7.49
CA TYR A 178 -0.80 -28.64 8.59
C TYR A 178 -0.09 -29.94 8.96
N ALA A 179 1.22 -30.00 8.72
CA ALA A 179 2.00 -31.23 8.86
C ALA A 179 1.90 -31.93 10.24
N PRO A 180 1.88 -31.25 11.41
CA PRO A 180 1.62 -31.89 12.70
C PRO A 180 0.21 -32.48 12.85
N PHE A 181 -0.84 -31.78 12.40
CA PHE A 181 -2.21 -32.33 12.36
C PHE A 181 -2.27 -33.55 11.43
N ALA A 182 -1.78 -33.40 10.20
CA ALA A 182 -1.74 -34.48 9.22
C ALA A 182 -0.95 -35.70 9.72
N LYS A 183 0.17 -35.48 10.40
CA LYS A 183 0.97 -36.53 11.02
C LYS A 183 0.21 -37.23 12.14
N ALA A 184 -0.42 -36.49 13.06
CA ALA A 184 -1.18 -37.05 14.17
C ALA A 184 -2.34 -37.94 13.69
N VAL A 185 -3.05 -37.53 12.63
CA VAL A 185 -4.10 -38.33 11.97
C VAL A 185 -3.52 -39.56 11.27
N LEU A 186 -2.47 -39.41 10.47
CA LEU A 186 -1.89 -40.52 9.69
C LEU A 186 -1.15 -41.57 10.53
N GLU A 187 -0.71 -41.22 11.74
CA GLU A 187 -0.08 -42.14 12.69
C GLU A 187 -1.07 -42.69 13.73
N ALA A 188 -2.36 -42.30 13.68
CA ALA A 188 -3.39 -42.79 14.59
C ALA A 188 -3.60 -44.31 14.41
N SER A 189 -3.56 -45.05 15.53
CA SER A 189 -3.68 -46.51 15.56
C SER A 189 -5.11 -47.02 15.76
N ASP A 190 -6.11 -46.14 15.79
CA ASP A 190 -7.51 -46.53 15.89
C ASP A 190 -8.02 -47.06 14.54
N ASP A 191 -8.75 -48.17 14.59
CA ASP A 191 -9.31 -48.89 13.45
C ASP A 191 -10.76 -48.44 13.13
N SER A 192 -11.30 -47.45 13.83
CA SER A 192 -12.65 -46.92 13.60
C SER A 192 -12.86 -46.37 12.19
N HIS A 193 -14.12 -46.36 11.75
CA HIS A 193 -14.48 -45.87 10.42
C HIS A 193 -14.20 -44.37 10.26
N VAL A 194 -14.31 -43.58 11.34
CA VAL A 194 -13.99 -42.13 11.35
C VAL A 194 -12.52 -41.93 11.02
N VAL A 195 -11.64 -42.58 11.77
CA VAL A 195 -10.19 -42.39 11.64
C VAL A 195 -9.70 -42.84 10.27
N LYS A 196 -10.23 -43.94 9.73
CA LYS A 196 -9.92 -44.41 8.37
C LYS A 196 -10.35 -43.43 7.28
N GLU A 197 -11.54 -42.85 7.38
CA GLU A 197 -12.01 -41.87 6.41
C GLU A 197 -11.27 -40.53 6.52
N LEU A 198 -10.96 -40.07 7.73
CA LEU A 198 -10.13 -38.90 7.96
C LEU A 198 -8.71 -39.11 7.43
N GLN A 199 -8.09 -40.28 7.68
CA GLN A 199 -6.81 -40.68 7.11
C GLN A 199 -6.85 -40.72 5.58
N ARG A 200 -7.93 -41.22 4.97
CA ARG A 200 -8.13 -41.25 3.51
C ARG A 200 -8.10 -39.84 2.91
N ILE A 201 -8.77 -38.88 3.55
CA ILE A 201 -8.83 -37.47 3.13
C ILE A 201 -7.49 -36.76 3.35
N VAL A 202 -6.92 -36.84 4.56
CA VAL A 202 -5.64 -36.23 4.91
C VAL A 202 -4.50 -36.78 4.04
N TYR A 203 -4.48 -38.08 3.76
CA TYR A 203 -3.50 -38.70 2.86
C TYR A 203 -3.63 -38.17 1.43
N PHE A 204 -4.85 -38.02 0.91
CA PHE A 204 -5.10 -37.47 -0.42
C PHE A 204 -4.59 -36.04 -0.55
N ILE A 205 -4.87 -35.17 0.42
CA ILE A 205 -4.41 -33.77 0.45
C ILE A 205 -2.87 -33.72 0.48
N ASN A 206 -2.24 -34.45 1.39
CA ASN A 206 -0.77 -34.46 1.55
C ASN A 206 -0.02 -35.12 0.37
N ASN A 207 -0.68 -36.01 -0.39
CA ASN A 207 -0.10 -36.69 -1.55
C ASN A 207 -0.71 -36.22 -2.89
N PHE A 208 -1.37 -35.06 -2.92
CA PHE A 208 -2.14 -34.62 -4.08
C PHE A 208 -1.32 -34.55 -5.38
N SER A 209 -0.04 -34.16 -5.30
CA SER A 209 0.89 -34.14 -6.44
C SER A 209 1.11 -35.50 -7.11
N ARG A 210 0.89 -36.60 -6.38
CA ARG A 210 1.02 -38.00 -6.86
C ARG A 210 -0.34 -38.62 -7.22
N SER A 211 -1.44 -37.95 -6.87
CA SER A 211 -2.80 -38.43 -7.14
C SER A 211 -3.15 -38.35 -8.63
N LYS A 212 -3.92 -39.34 -9.12
CA LYS A 212 -4.60 -39.31 -10.43
C LYS A 212 -6.01 -38.69 -10.37
N ARG A 213 -6.50 -38.44 -9.16
CA ARG A 213 -7.79 -37.81 -8.82
C ARG A 213 -7.58 -36.34 -8.49
N TRP A 214 -8.48 -35.47 -8.92
CA TRP A 214 -8.43 -34.04 -8.56
C TRP A 214 -9.27 -33.68 -7.35
N TYR A 215 -10.29 -34.49 -7.04
CA TYR A 215 -11.07 -34.37 -5.82
C TYR A 215 -11.15 -35.69 -5.04
N ILE A 216 -11.58 -35.61 -3.79
CA ILE A 216 -12.00 -36.74 -2.97
C ILE A 216 -13.42 -36.53 -2.48
N ASP A 217 -14.24 -37.58 -2.57
CA ASP A 217 -15.54 -37.61 -1.92
C ASP A 217 -15.37 -37.86 -0.41
N ALA A 218 -16.01 -37.02 0.41
CA ALA A 218 -16.07 -37.11 1.87
C ALA A 218 -17.45 -37.58 2.40
N SER A 219 -18.41 -37.95 1.54
CA SER A 219 -19.77 -38.37 1.94
C SER A 219 -19.82 -39.60 2.86
N SER A 220 -18.71 -40.35 2.98
CA SER A 220 -18.51 -41.45 3.93
C SER A 220 -18.16 -41.00 5.35
N ILE A 221 -17.64 -39.78 5.56
CA ILE A 221 -17.39 -39.22 6.90
C ILE A 221 -18.71 -39.03 7.65
N ALA A 222 -19.77 -38.68 6.91
CA ALA A 222 -21.14 -38.51 7.38
C ALA A 222 -21.81 -39.78 7.93
N SER A 223 -21.27 -40.96 7.61
CA SER A 223 -21.71 -42.24 8.19
C SER A 223 -20.80 -42.73 9.30
N ALA A 224 -19.73 -41.99 9.59
CA ALA A 224 -18.69 -42.38 10.53
C ALA A 224 -18.83 -41.68 11.88
N ILE A 225 -19.08 -40.37 11.86
CA ILE A 225 -19.06 -39.50 13.04
C ILE A 225 -20.20 -39.89 14.00
N PRO A 226 -19.90 -40.30 15.25
CA PRO A 226 -20.89 -40.90 16.13
C PRO A 226 -21.59 -39.86 17.02
N SER A 227 -22.66 -39.25 16.47
CA SER A 227 -23.65 -38.38 17.14
C SER A 227 -23.29 -36.89 17.24
N GLY A 228 -23.71 -36.12 16.23
CA GLY A 228 -23.96 -34.67 16.29
C GLY A 228 -25.29 -34.35 15.57
N PRO A 229 -26.05 -33.29 15.94
CA PRO A 229 -27.46 -33.17 15.54
C PRO A 229 -27.69 -32.91 14.05
N ASN A 230 -28.98 -32.74 13.69
CA ASN A 230 -29.34 -31.79 12.64
C ASN A 230 -28.89 -30.40 13.09
N TYR A 231 -27.60 -30.08 12.98
CA TYR A 231 -27.07 -28.74 13.18
C TYR A 231 -27.76 -27.84 12.15
N GLN A 232 -28.76 -27.07 12.61
CA GLN A 232 -29.26 -25.95 11.82
C GLN A 232 -28.10 -24.96 11.68
N TYR A 233 -27.97 -24.39 10.49
CA TYR A 233 -26.78 -23.69 9.99
C TYR A 233 -26.34 -22.44 10.80
N MET A 234 -26.97 -22.15 11.94
CA MET A 234 -26.87 -20.93 12.76
C MET A 234 -26.28 -21.17 14.17
N ASP A 235 -25.85 -22.40 14.50
CA ASP A 235 -25.33 -22.71 15.84
C ASP A 235 -23.88 -22.24 15.99
N GLU A 236 -23.60 -21.47 17.05
CA GLU A 236 -22.33 -20.78 17.24
C GLU A 236 -21.23 -21.73 17.71
N GLU A 237 -21.56 -22.83 18.38
CA GLU A 237 -20.59 -23.76 18.96
C GLU A 237 -20.13 -24.84 17.95
N VAL A 238 -20.65 -24.83 16.71
CA VAL A 238 -20.47 -25.93 15.73
C VAL A 238 -19.01 -26.33 15.54
N VAL A 239 -18.09 -25.37 15.35
CA VAL A 239 -16.67 -25.71 15.12
C VAL A 239 -15.98 -26.16 16.41
N LEU A 240 -16.39 -25.67 17.59
CA LEU A 240 -15.89 -26.16 18.87
C LEU A 240 -16.20 -27.65 19.01
N HIS A 241 -17.48 -28.03 18.84
CA HIS A 241 -17.92 -29.43 18.84
C HIS A 241 -17.19 -30.28 17.80
N MET A 242 -17.01 -29.77 16.58
CA MET A 242 -16.25 -30.49 15.53
C MET A 242 -14.78 -30.74 15.90
N LEU A 243 -14.12 -29.79 16.58
CA LEU A 243 -12.74 -29.95 17.06
C LEU A 243 -12.66 -30.94 18.22
N GLU A 244 -13.62 -30.91 19.15
CA GLU A 244 -13.73 -31.89 20.25
C GLU A 244 -13.98 -33.32 19.74
N GLU A 245 -14.85 -33.49 18.74
CA GLU A 245 -15.06 -34.78 18.07
C GLU A 245 -13.78 -35.29 17.38
N LEU A 246 -13.02 -34.42 16.71
CA LEU A 246 -11.73 -34.79 16.11
C LEU A 246 -10.70 -35.23 17.14
N MET A 247 -10.60 -34.56 18.28
CA MET A 247 -9.70 -34.96 19.37
C MET A 247 -10.17 -36.26 20.05
N THR A 248 -11.48 -36.45 20.20
CA THR A 248 -12.08 -37.69 20.72
C THR A 248 -11.77 -38.88 19.81
N ALA A 249 -11.85 -38.70 18.49
CA ALA A 249 -11.50 -39.72 17.50
C ALA A 249 -9.97 -39.92 17.36
N VAL A 250 -9.17 -38.86 17.52
CA VAL A 250 -7.70 -38.89 17.39
C VAL A 250 -7.04 -38.17 18.58
N PRO A 251 -6.84 -38.85 19.73
CA PRO A 251 -6.31 -38.22 20.95
C PRO A 251 -4.90 -37.62 20.83
N SER A 252 -4.14 -37.97 19.78
CA SER A 252 -2.86 -37.33 19.44
C SER A 252 -3.01 -35.89 18.93
N LEU A 253 -4.24 -35.39 18.72
CA LEU A 253 -4.52 -34.00 18.34
C LEU A 253 -4.58 -32.99 19.49
N HIS A 254 -4.80 -33.42 20.74
CA HIS A 254 -4.74 -32.53 21.92
C HIS A 254 -3.51 -31.60 21.91
N PRO A 255 -2.25 -32.09 21.87
CA PRO A 255 -1.06 -31.23 21.84
C PRO A 255 -0.84 -30.44 20.52
N VAL A 256 -1.78 -30.53 19.56
CA VAL A 256 -1.75 -29.82 18.27
C VAL A 256 -2.75 -28.65 18.24
N LEU A 257 -3.90 -28.79 18.93
CA LEU A 257 -5.05 -27.88 18.87
C LEU A 257 -5.32 -27.18 20.22
N GLU A 258 -4.93 -27.77 21.34
CA GLU A 258 -5.30 -27.34 22.70
C GLU A 258 -4.26 -26.38 23.29
N SER A 259 -4.68 -25.15 23.58
CA SER A 259 -3.90 -24.16 24.33
C SER A 259 -4.32 -24.18 25.81
N PHE A 260 -3.45 -23.67 26.68
CA PHE A 260 -3.76 -23.51 28.11
C PHE A 260 -3.55 -22.06 28.53
N ILE A 261 -4.56 -21.51 29.20
CA ILE A 261 -4.55 -20.17 29.80
C ILE A 261 -4.58 -20.30 31.33
N GLU A 262 -3.80 -19.45 31.98
CA GLU A 262 -3.75 -19.25 33.42
C GLU A 262 -4.41 -17.92 33.78
N SER A 263 -5.27 -17.92 34.79
CA SER A 263 -5.87 -16.72 35.39
C SER A 263 -5.42 -16.60 36.85
N GLU A 264 -4.62 -15.57 37.17
CA GLU A 264 -4.13 -15.31 38.53
C GLU A 264 -5.25 -14.94 39.52
N GLU A 265 -6.42 -14.48 39.05
CA GLU A 265 -7.53 -14.09 39.92
C GLU A 265 -8.43 -15.27 40.31
N GLU A 266 -8.55 -16.28 39.45
CA GLU A 266 -9.40 -17.45 39.68
C GLU A 266 -8.63 -18.66 40.22
N ASP A 267 -7.29 -18.66 40.13
CA ASP A 267 -6.41 -19.83 40.40
C ASP A 267 -6.82 -21.05 39.54
N VAL A 268 -7.29 -20.77 38.32
CA VAL A 268 -7.79 -21.75 37.35
C VAL A 268 -6.91 -21.78 36.11
N ARG A 269 -6.50 -23.00 35.77
CA ARG A 269 -5.93 -23.38 34.47
C ARG A 269 -7.07 -23.84 33.58
N LYS A 270 -7.35 -23.14 32.48
CA LYS A 270 -8.43 -23.47 31.54
C LYS A 270 -7.86 -23.90 30.18
N GLU A 271 -8.45 -24.95 29.62
CA GLU A 271 -8.24 -25.38 28.24
C GLU A 271 -8.90 -24.37 27.29
N LEU A 272 -8.17 -23.96 26.24
CA LEU A 272 -8.67 -23.08 25.19
C LEU A 272 -8.46 -23.74 23.83
N LEU A 273 -9.57 -24.11 23.20
CA LEU A 273 -9.62 -24.75 21.89
C LEU A 273 -9.98 -23.76 20.77
N VAL A 274 -10.94 -22.88 21.05
CA VAL A 274 -11.37 -21.76 20.22
C VAL A 274 -11.40 -20.51 21.09
N LEU A 275 -10.83 -19.40 20.62
CA LEU A 275 -11.02 -18.09 21.24
C LEU A 275 -12.17 -17.36 20.53
N GLU A 276 -13.31 -17.31 21.20
CA GLU A 276 -14.48 -16.52 20.79
C GLU A 276 -14.22 -15.02 20.97
N ILE A 277 -14.70 -14.23 20.02
CA ILE A 277 -14.55 -12.78 19.95
C ILE A 277 -15.91 -12.18 19.59
N ASP A 278 -16.62 -11.73 20.61
CA ASP A 278 -17.89 -11.01 20.53
C ASP A 278 -17.79 -9.75 19.66
N SER A 279 -18.94 -9.24 19.19
CA SER A 279 -18.98 -7.99 18.44
C SER A 279 -18.54 -6.79 19.29
N ASP A 280 -19.00 -6.70 20.54
CA ASP A 280 -18.68 -5.63 21.51
C ASP A 280 -17.18 -5.56 21.86
N SER A 281 -16.49 -6.70 21.86
CA SER A 281 -15.06 -6.80 22.18
C SER A 281 -14.14 -6.56 20.97
N ARG A 282 -14.70 -6.41 19.76
CA ARG A 282 -13.96 -6.36 18.49
C ARG A 282 -13.41 -4.97 18.18
N TYR A 283 -12.09 -4.90 18.02
CA TYR A 283 -11.39 -3.70 17.53
C TYR A 283 -10.92 -3.86 16.07
N LEU A 284 -10.34 -2.81 15.50
CA LEU A 284 -9.90 -2.75 14.10
C LEU A 284 -8.82 -3.79 13.74
N SER A 285 -8.11 -4.37 14.71
CA SER A 285 -7.13 -5.43 14.47
C SER A 285 -7.13 -6.49 15.57
N LEU A 286 -6.61 -7.68 15.23
CA LEU A 286 -6.54 -8.80 16.16
C LEU A 286 -5.71 -8.48 17.42
N TYR A 287 -4.57 -7.79 17.32
CA TYR A 287 -3.80 -7.39 18.51
C TYR A 287 -4.54 -6.41 19.43
N GLN A 288 -5.35 -5.49 18.88
CA GLN A 288 -6.14 -4.58 19.72
C GLN A 288 -7.22 -5.35 20.48
N THR A 289 -7.91 -6.25 19.77
CA THR A 289 -8.93 -7.16 20.34
C THR A 289 -8.34 -8.07 21.42
N LEU A 290 -7.22 -8.74 21.14
CA LEU A 290 -6.54 -9.60 22.14
C LEU A 290 -5.99 -8.80 23.32
N SER A 291 -5.55 -7.55 23.11
CA SER A 291 -5.11 -6.69 24.22
C SER A 291 -6.27 -6.28 25.14
N GLU A 292 -7.47 -6.07 24.59
CA GLU A 292 -8.67 -5.86 25.41
C GLU A 292 -9.00 -7.12 26.21
N LEU A 293 -9.11 -8.27 25.54
CA LEU A 293 -9.52 -9.54 26.15
C LEU A 293 -8.55 -10.02 27.23
N PHE A 294 -7.23 -9.88 27.03
CA PHE A 294 -6.24 -10.36 28.01
C PHE A 294 -5.92 -9.32 29.10
N TRP A 295 -5.81 -8.04 28.75
CA TRP A 295 -5.20 -7.03 29.64
C TRP A 295 -6.01 -5.74 29.83
N GLN A 296 -7.12 -5.56 29.09
CA GLN A 296 -7.86 -4.31 28.89
C GLN A 296 -7.02 -3.18 28.27
N LYS A 297 -7.69 -2.22 27.63
CA LYS A 297 -7.12 -1.05 26.92
C LYS A 297 -6.09 -0.24 27.72
N ASP A 298 -6.29 -0.13 29.03
CA ASP A 298 -5.40 0.59 29.95
C ASP A 298 -4.27 -0.28 30.55
N TYR A 299 -4.20 -1.56 30.14
CA TYR A 299 -3.29 -2.58 30.66
C TYR A 299 -3.43 -2.79 32.18
N SER A 300 -4.65 -2.64 32.70
CA SER A 300 -5.03 -2.81 34.11
C SER A 300 -4.87 -4.26 34.58
N LEU A 301 -5.11 -5.23 33.69
CA LEU A 301 -4.99 -6.67 33.94
C LEU A 301 -3.69 -7.27 33.37
N LEU A 302 -2.68 -6.44 33.08
CA LEU A 302 -1.41 -6.90 32.49
C LEU A 302 -0.78 -8.04 33.31
N GLY A 303 -0.67 -9.21 32.67
CA GLY A 303 -0.11 -10.43 33.27
C GLY A 303 -1.08 -11.28 34.10
N ARG A 304 -2.31 -10.80 34.39
CA ARG A 304 -3.29 -11.57 35.18
C ARG A 304 -3.91 -12.73 34.40
N VAL A 305 -4.21 -12.50 33.13
CA VAL A 305 -4.60 -13.53 32.16
C VAL A 305 -3.45 -13.70 31.17
N LYS A 306 -3.04 -14.95 30.96
CA LYS A 306 -1.87 -15.28 30.13
C LYS A 306 -1.92 -16.69 29.57
N TYR A 307 -1.31 -16.90 28.40
CA TYR A 307 -1.01 -18.24 27.89
C TYR A 307 0.13 -18.86 28.70
N GLU A 308 -0.15 -20.00 29.33
CA GLU A 308 0.86 -20.90 29.88
C GLU A 308 1.53 -21.68 28.74
N THR A 309 0.72 -22.29 27.87
CA THR A 309 1.19 -22.99 26.67
C THR A 309 0.30 -22.72 25.48
N VAL A 310 0.89 -22.24 24.39
CA VAL A 310 0.22 -21.97 23.13
C VAL A 310 0.29 -23.21 22.21
N ALA A 311 -0.86 -23.65 21.72
CA ALA A 311 -0.98 -24.75 20.78
C ALA A 311 -0.20 -24.50 19.46
N PRO A 312 0.19 -25.55 18.72
CA PRO A 312 0.74 -25.42 17.37
C PRO A 312 -0.22 -24.83 16.32
N VAL A 313 -1.54 -25.02 16.48
CA VAL A 313 -2.63 -24.34 15.75
C VAL A 313 -3.49 -23.57 16.76
N ILE A 314 -3.90 -22.35 16.44
CA ILE A 314 -4.86 -21.59 17.24
C ILE A 314 -6.06 -21.25 16.37
N THR A 315 -7.26 -21.39 16.94
CA THR A 315 -8.54 -21.04 16.30
C THR A 315 -9.11 -19.79 16.95
N PHE A 316 -9.41 -18.76 16.14
CA PHE A 316 -10.18 -17.58 16.58
C PHE A 316 -11.55 -17.61 15.91
N GLN A 317 -12.61 -17.32 16.66
CA GLN A 317 -13.99 -17.22 16.17
C GLN A 317 -14.49 -15.77 16.32
N LEU A 318 -14.98 -15.18 15.23
CA LEU A 318 -15.61 -13.85 15.26
C LEU A 318 -17.13 -14.02 15.20
N ILE A 319 -17.82 -13.64 16.27
CA ILE A 319 -19.28 -13.73 16.43
C ILE A 319 -19.97 -12.47 15.87
N CYS A 320 -21.06 -12.60 15.13
CA CYS A 320 -21.70 -11.46 14.46
C CYS A 320 -23.17 -11.29 14.85
N ASP A 321 -23.44 -10.30 15.71
CA ASP A 321 -24.80 -9.91 16.11
C ASP A 321 -25.55 -9.12 15.02
N GLU A 322 -26.87 -9.28 14.95
CA GLU A 322 -27.73 -8.67 13.93
C GLU A 322 -27.72 -7.12 13.92
N ASP A 323 -27.41 -6.49 15.06
CA ASP A 323 -27.45 -5.04 15.26
C ASP A 323 -26.08 -4.33 15.12
N ALA A 324 -24.98 -5.07 14.91
CA ALA A 324 -23.62 -4.50 14.95
C ALA A 324 -23.16 -3.87 13.61
N TYR A 325 -22.76 -2.59 13.64
CA TYR A 325 -22.21 -1.89 12.48
C TYR A 325 -20.92 -2.56 11.94
N THR A 326 -20.90 -2.91 10.65
CA THR A 326 -19.79 -3.60 10.00
C THR A 326 -18.54 -2.72 9.84
N SER A 327 -17.61 -2.84 10.78
CA SER A 327 -16.25 -2.30 10.66
C SER A 327 -15.29 -3.33 10.03
N SER A 328 -14.29 -2.86 9.29
CA SER A 328 -13.28 -3.72 8.66
C SER A 328 -12.30 -4.28 9.71
N PHE A 329 -12.11 -5.59 9.73
CA PHE A 329 -11.17 -6.26 10.63
C PHE A 329 -9.83 -6.50 9.92
N GLU A 330 -8.77 -5.82 10.38
CA GLU A 330 -7.41 -5.96 9.84
C GLU A 330 -6.75 -7.23 10.37
N LEU A 331 -6.41 -8.14 9.45
CA LEU A 331 -5.72 -9.39 9.72
C LEU A 331 -4.26 -9.34 9.26
N GLU A 332 -3.36 -9.60 10.20
CA GLU A 332 -1.94 -9.76 9.93
C GLU A 332 -1.62 -11.19 9.48
N ASP A 333 -0.79 -11.27 8.45
CA ASP A 333 -0.32 -12.53 7.84
C ASP A 333 0.54 -13.36 8.81
N THR A 334 1.11 -12.71 9.84
CA THR A 334 1.92 -13.29 10.92
C THR A 334 1.48 -12.75 12.28
N LEU A 335 1.34 -13.63 13.27
CA LEU A 335 0.89 -13.35 14.64
C LEU A 335 1.92 -13.88 15.66
N TYR A 336 2.02 -13.25 16.82
CA TYR A 336 2.86 -13.69 17.95
C TYR A 336 2.01 -13.87 19.22
N PRO A 337 1.25 -14.98 19.36
CA PRO A 337 0.36 -15.22 20.50
C PRO A 337 1.11 -15.27 21.84
N GLU A 338 2.39 -15.68 21.84
CA GLU A 338 3.26 -15.68 23.01
C GLU A 338 3.56 -14.26 23.56
N ILE A 339 3.12 -13.18 22.88
CA ILE A 339 3.05 -11.84 23.48
C ILE A 339 2.19 -11.87 24.75
N TYR A 340 1.08 -12.61 24.74
CA TYR A 340 0.18 -12.72 25.89
C TYR A 340 0.63 -13.82 26.88
N SER A 341 1.94 -13.97 27.07
CA SER A 341 2.56 -14.91 28.04
C SER A 341 3.56 -14.19 28.96
N ASP A 342 3.98 -14.86 30.03
CA ASP A 342 4.96 -14.34 31.01
C ASP A 342 6.26 -13.80 30.37
N LYS A 343 6.64 -14.30 29.18
CA LYS A 343 7.81 -13.82 28.42
C LYS A 343 7.81 -12.30 28.20
N CYS A 344 6.63 -11.72 27.97
CA CYS A 344 6.47 -10.36 27.47
C CYS A 344 5.93 -9.36 28.49
N VAL A 345 5.42 -9.81 29.64
CA VAL A 345 4.88 -8.94 30.70
C VAL A 345 5.88 -7.87 31.12
N VAL A 346 7.13 -8.25 31.41
CA VAL A 346 8.19 -7.30 31.84
C VAL A 346 8.65 -6.36 30.70
N PRO A 347 8.92 -6.83 29.46
CA PRO A 347 9.14 -5.95 28.30
C PRO A 347 8.01 -4.93 28.07
N ILE A 348 6.75 -5.37 28.13
CA ILE A 348 5.58 -4.51 27.89
C ILE A 348 5.41 -3.48 29.00
N MET A 349 5.56 -3.88 30.26
CA MET A 349 5.52 -2.95 31.40
C MET A 349 6.56 -1.83 31.26
N LYS A 350 7.79 -2.14 30.80
CA LYS A 350 8.83 -1.15 30.50
C LYS A 350 8.44 -0.19 29.38
N GLN A 351 7.75 -0.66 28.33
CA GLN A 351 7.26 0.20 27.25
C GLN A 351 6.11 1.10 27.72
N ILE A 352 5.17 0.58 28.52
CA ILE A 352 4.08 1.37 29.14
C ILE A 352 4.66 2.45 30.06
N GLU A 353 5.64 2.12 30.91
CA GLU A 353 6.36 3.11 31.71
C GLU A 353 7.07 4.16 30.85
N SER A 354 7.71 3.76 29.75
CA SER A 354 8.35 4.69 28.81
C SER A 354 7.33 5.67 28.21
N ILE A 355 6.15 5.19 27.80
CA ILE A 355 5.06 6.02 27.26
C ILE A 355 4.51 6.97 28.33
N LYS A 356 4.22 6.49 29.55
CA LYS A 356 3.76 7.33 30.67
C LYS A 356 4.77 8.43 31.06
N ARG A 357 6.08 8.12 31.02
CA ARG A 357 7.15 9.10 31.22
C ARG A 357 7.19 10.13 30.09
N ALA A 358 7.06 9.71 28.83
CA ALA A 358 7.03 10.60 27.67
C ALA A 358 5.79 11.52 27.68
N GLN A 359 4.61 11.01 28.01
CA GLN A 359 3.39 11.81 28.22
C GLN A 359 3.59 12.87 29.31
N THR A 360 4.18 12.50 30.45
CA THR A 360 4.50 13.44 31.53
C THR A 360 5.47 14.53 31.06
N ALA A 361 6.54 14.16 30.33
CA ALA A 361 7.49 15.11 29.75
C ALA A 361 6.81 16.06 28.73
N GLN A 362 5.91 15.53 27.90
CA GLN A 362 5.13 16.30 26.93
C GLN A 362 4.21 17.33 27.62
N HIS A 363 3.56 16.98 28.73
CA HIS A 363 2.77 17.92 29.53
C HIS A 363 3.62 19.05 30.14
N VAL A 364 4.80 18.73 30.70
CA VAL A 364 5.75 19.73 31.21
C VAL A 364 6.22 20.67 30.10
N LEU A 365 6.52 20.12 28.91
CA LEU A 365 6.96 20.89 27.75
C LEU A 365 5.85 21.78 27.18
N LYS A 366 4.61 21.29 27.10
CA LYS A 366 3.43 22.09 26.71
C LYS A 366 3.25 23.28 27.66
N ARG A 367 3.45 23.10 28.97
CA ARG A 367 3.41 24.18 29.96
C ARG A 367 4.54 25.20 29.76
N LYS A 368 5.77 24.77 29.49
CA LYS A 368 6.88 25.68 29.15
C LYS A 368 6.60 26.51 27.88
N LEU A 369 6.08 25.87 26.83
CA LEU A 369 5.74 26.54 25.57
C LEU A 369 4.58 27.54 25.73
N MET A 370 3.64 27.29 26.65
CA MET A 370 2.65 28.28 27.07
C MET A 370 3.31 29.48 27.78
N ASN A 371 4.23 29.24 28.72
CA ASN A 371 4.96 30.31 29.41
C ASN A 371 5.87 31.14 28.48
N PHE A 372 6.30 30.61 27.33
CA PHE A 372 6.99 31.37 26.27
C PHE A 372 6.04 32.09 25.31
N LYS A 373 4.72 31.85 25.39
CA LYS A 373 3.70 32.58 24.62
C LYS A 373 3.03 33.67 25.46
N PHE A 374 2.78 33.38 26.73
CA PHE A 374 2.00 34.22 27.63
C PHE A 374 2.73 34.47 28.95
N PHE A 375 2.68 35.72 29.42
CA PHE A 375 3.12 36.13 30.74
C PHE A 375 2.03 36.96 31.40
N GLU A 376 1.58 36.55 32.60
CA GLU A 376 0.48 37.21 33.35
C GLU A 376 -0.83 37.41 32.57
N GLY A 377 -1.07 36.59 31.54
CA GLY A 377 -2.24 36.64 30.65
C GLY A 377 -1.98 37.36 29.32
N GLU A 378 -0.91 38.16 29.23
CA GLU A 378 -0.56 38.95 28.06
C GLU A 378 0.33 38.18 27.07
N ASN A 379 0.17 38.48 25.78
CA ASN A 379 0.96 37.87 24.70
C ASN A 379 2.35 38.52 24.61
N ILE A 380 3.39 37.75 24.92
CA ILE A 380 4.79 38.25 24.98
C ILE A 380 5.25 38.76 23.61
N ASP A 381 4.89 38.07 22.52
CA ASP A 381 5.32 38.43 21.17
C ASP A 381 4.74 39.79 20.72
N GLU A 382 3.53 40.12 21.18
CA GLU A 382 2.81 41.35 20.85
C GLU A 382 3.23 42.51 21.74
N PHE A 383 3.41 42.24 23.04
CA PHE A 383 3.94 43.20 24.00
C PHE A 383 5.35 43.68 23.62
N LEU A 384 6.26 42.76 23.24
CA LEU A 384 7.62 43.12 22.82
C LEU A 384 7.64 43.89 21.49
N LYS A 385 6.81 43.51 20.50
CA LYS A 385 6.67 44.27 19.23
C LYS A 385 6.19 45.70 19.47
N THR A 386 5.16 45.87 20.30
CA THR A 386 4.60 47.18 20.63
C THR A 386 5.62 48.03 21.39
N THR A 387 6.31 47.44 22.37
CA THR A 387 7.37 48.12 23.14
C THR A 387 8.52 48.56 22.23
N LYS A 388 8.96 47.71 21.30
CA LYS A 388 9.98 48.06 20.30
C LYS A 388 9.57 49.27 19.46
N GLN A 389 8.38 49.24 18.87
CA GLN A 389 7.87 50.33 18.01
C GLN A 389 7.79 51.68 18.77
N VAL A 390 7.43 51.66 20.05
CA VAL A 390 7.41 52.87 20.89
C VAL A 390 8.83 53.39 21.18
N LEU A 391 9.81 52.51 21.33
CA LEU A 391 11.20 52.86 21.69
C LEU A 391 12.11 53.21 20.50
N GLU A 392 11.75 52.84 19.26
CA GLU A 392 12.56 53.07 18.04
C GLU A 392 13.08 54.51 17.86
N ARG A 393 12.29 55.53 18.23
CA ARG A 393 12.69 56.94 18.15
C ARG A 393 13.29 57.52 19.45
N PRO A 394 12.69 57.33 20.65
CA PRO A 394 13.22 57.96 21.86
C PRO A 394 14.43 57.24 22.46
N ALA A 395 14.63 55.94 22.22
CA ALA A 395 15.69 55.14 22.84
C ALA A 395 16.14 53.98 21.92
N PRO A 396 16.87 54.24 20.82
CA PRO A 396 17.21 53.24 19.81
C PRO A 396 17.99 52.03 20.38
N ALA A 397 18.94 52.26 21.30
CA ALA A 397 19.68 51.18 21.95
C ALA A 397 18.76 50.22 22.74
N ALA A 398 17.73 50.74 23.42
CA ALA A 398 16.75 49.91 24.12
C ALA A 398 15.81 49.17 23.14
N SER A 399 15.57 49.73 21.96
CA SER A 399 14.83 49.05 20.88
C SER A 399 15.63 47.87 20.29
N GLU A 400 16.95 48.02 20.16
CA GLU A 400 17.87 46.94 19.77
C GLU A 400 17.94 45.83 20.84
N ASP A 401 18.01 46.18 22.13
CA ASP A 401 17.95 45.20 23.23
C ASP A 401 16.64 44.39 23.24
N ILE A 402 15.48 45.05 23.00
CA ILE A 402 14.19 44.37 22.87
C ILE A 402 14.16 43.45 21.63
N GLN A 403 14.74 43.89 20.51
CA GLN A 403 14.88 43.04 19.31
C GLN A 403 15.76 41.81 19.58
N ALA A 404 16.85 41.96 20.35
CA ALA A 404 17.70 40.85 20.75
C ALA A 404 16.96 39.87 21.68
N LEU A 405 16.16 40.38 22.63
CA LEU A 405 15.31 39.56 23.51
C LEU A 405 14.25 38.78 22.73
N MET A 406 13.60 39.40 21.73
CA MET A 406 12.67 38.70 20.84
C MET A 406 13.35 37.55 20.10
N SER A 407 14.55 37.76 19.56
CA SER A 407 15.33 36.71 18.90
C SER A 407 15.74 35.59 19.87
N GLN A 408 16.11 35.90 21.12
CA GLN A 408 16.41 34.90 22.14
C GLN A 408 15.18 34.07 22.51
N LEU A 409 14.02 34.70 22.69
CA LEU A 409 12.75 34.02 22.99
C LEU A 409 12.31 33.11 21.84
N GLN A 410 12.45 33.58 20.59
CA GLN A 410 12.17 32.77 19.40
C GLN A 410 13.11 31.58 19.24
N ASN A 411 14.40 31.73 19.56
CA ASN A 411 15.37 30.63 19.57
C ASN A 411 15.06 29.61 20.67
N ALA A 412 14.75 30.06 21.89
CA ALA A 412 14.35 29.18 22.99
C ALA A 412 13.06 28.39 22.67
N ARG A 413 12.07 29.05 22.07
CA ARG A 413 10.82 28.43 21.63
C ARG A 413 11.06 27.37 20.54
N THR A 414 11.90 27.67 19.55
CA THR A 414 12.27 26.72 18.49
C THR A 414 12.99 25.48 19.06
N SER A 415 13.85 25.66 20.07
CA SER A 415 14.53 24.56 20.76
C SER A 415 13.60 23.68 21.61
N GLU A 416 12.57 24.24 22.24
CA GLU A 416 11.58 23.44 22.97
C GLU A 416 10.52 22.82 22.02
N LEU A 417 10.24 23.42 20.86
CA LEU A 417 9.34 22.85 19.83
C LEU A 417 9.92 21.59 19.17
N SER A 418 11.23 21.54 18.88
CA SER A 418 11.86 20.33 18.31
C SER A 418 11.85 19.15 19.29
N LYS A 419 11.96 19.43 20.61
CA LYS A 419 11.74 18.44 21.68
C LYS A 419 10.28 18.01 21.79
N GLN A 420 9.33 18.84 21.36
CA GLN A 420 7.91 18.51 21.40
C GLN A 420 7.53 17.50 20.31
N ALA A 421 8.13 17.60 19.13
CA ALA A 421 7.92 16.62 18.06
C ALA A 421 8.37 15.22 18.47
N THR A 422 9.60 15.09 18.98
CA THR A 422 10.16 13.82 19.48
C THR A 422 9.35 13.25 20.64
N HIS A 423 9.06 14.04 21.69
CA HIS A 423 8.24 13.55 22.80
C HIS A 423 6.78 13.26 22.44
N LYS A 424 6.23 13.84 21.35
CA LYS A 424 4.86 13.52 20.87
C LYS A 424 4.79 12.10 20.29
N GLU A 425 5.80 11.71 19.53
CA GLU A 425 5.92 10.36 18.99
C GLU A 425 6.16 9.33 20.11
N GLU A 426 7.07 9.64 21.04
CA GLU A 426 7.35 8.80 22.20
C GLU A 426 6.14 8.62 23.13
N ALA A 427 5.26 9.62 23.24
CA ALA A 427 4.07 9.62 24.07
C ALA A 427 2.84 8.93 23.46
N SER A 428 2.89 8.53 22.18
CA SER A 428 1.76 7.90 21.50
C SER A 428 1.45 6.51 22.08
N SER A 429 0.16 6.23 22.31
CA SER A 429 -0.33 4.89 22.68
C SER A 429 -0.29 3.90 21.51
N GLU A 430 -0.31 4.38 20.26
CA GLU A 430 -0.20 3.54 19.06
C GLU A 430 1.15 2.81 18.97
N ARG A 431 2.16 3.28 19.71
CA ARG A 431 3.51 2.68 19.80
C ARG A 431 3.52 1.26 20.37
N LEU A 432 2.41 0.78 20.92
CA LEU A 432 2.20 -0.60 21.38
C LEU A 432 1.31 -1.43 20.44
N ARG A 433 0.65 -0.84 19.42
CA ARG A 433 -0.37 -1.51 18.58
C ARG A 433 0.11 -2.80 17.91
N LEU A 434 1.37 -2.85 17.49
CA LEU A 434 1.99 -3.98 16.78
C LEU A 434 3.09 -4.67 17.59
N PHE A 435 3.36 -4.19 18.82
CA PHE A 435 4.42 -4.69 19.70
C PHE A 435 5.85 -4.75 19.09
N ASP A 436 6.16 -4.07 17.98
CA ASP A 436 7.44 -4.17 17.25
C ASP A 436 8.68 -4.06 18.14
N LYS A 437 8.72 -3.07 19.04
CA LYS A 437 9.84 -2.89 19.97
C LYS A 437 9.96 -4.05 20.97
N VAL A 438 8.84 -4.65 21.38
CA VAL A 438 8.81 -5.82 22.27
C VAL A 438 9.32 -7.06 21.53
N LEU A 439 8.85 -7.28 20.29
CA LEU A 439 9.30 -8.35 19.39
C LEU A 439 10.82 -8.28 19.16
N LEU A 440 11.38 -7.09 18.93
CA LEU A 440 12.82 -6.89 18.77
C LEU A 440 13.61 -7.11 20.07
N THR A 441 13.05 -6.78 21.23
CA THR A 441 13.74 -6.94 22.53
C THR A 441 13.59 -8.32 23.19
N THR A 442 12.68 -9.16 22.69
CA THR A 442 12.33 -10.45 23.30
C THR A 442 12.67 -11.59 22.33
N PRO A 443 13.92 -12.08 22.32
CA PRO A 443 14.27 -13.27 21.56
C PRO A 443 13.44 -14.47 22.04
N ASP A 444 13.26 -15.47 21.17
CA ASP A 444 12.52 -16.72 21.40
C ASP A 444 10.98 -16.59 21.50
N LEU A 445 10.38 -15.52 20.96
CA LEU A 445 8.95 -15.49 20.64
C LEU A 445 8.66 -16.25 19.35
N ARG A 446 7.66 -17.13 19.38
CA ARG A 446 7.29 -17.96 18.23
C ARG A 446 6.33 -17.22 17.31
N ALA A 447 6.73 -17.06 16.05
CA ALA A 447 5.86 -16.59 14.98
C ALA A 447 4.86 -17.66 14.54
N TYR A 448 3.63 -17.24 14.29
CA TYR A 448 2.54 -18.04 13.74
C TYR A 448 2.07 -17.39 12.42
N SER A 449 1.79 -18.19 11.39
CA SER A 449 1.31 -17.74 10.09
C SER A 449 -0.18 -18.04 9.95
N LEU A 450 -0.99 -17.08 9.52
CA LEU A 450 -2.40 -17.32 9.21
C LEU A 450 -2.49 -18.38 8.09
N THR A 451 -3.25 -19.44 8.31
CA THR A 451 -3.31 -20.64 7.44
C THR A 451 -4.65 -20.86 6.75
N GLY A 452 -5.74 -20.35 7.32
CA GLY A 452 -7.05 -20.46 6.71
C GLY A 452 -8.06 -19.54 7.39
N VAL A 453 -9.06 -19.12 6.61
CA VAL A 453 -10.18 -18.30 7.07
C VAL A 453 -11.47 -18.89 6.51
N ILE A 454 -12.37 -19.34 7.38
CA ILE A 454 -13.71 -19.81 7.03
C ILE A 454 -14.66 -18.63 7.15
N ILE A 455 -15.39 -18.31 6.08
CA ILE A 455 -16.47 -17.31 6.08
C ILE A 455 -17.83 -18.01 6.14
N SER A 456 -17.98 -19.13 5.42
CA SER A 456 -19.14 -20.01 5.46
C SER A 456 -18.73 -21.44 5.09
N GLU A 457 -19.68 -22.37 5.10
CA GLU A 457 -19.47 -23.73 4.60
C GLU A 457 -19.10 -23.79 3.10
N SER A 458 -19.53 -22.81 2.30
CA SER A 458 -19.30 -22.71 0.87
C SER A 458 -18.16 -21.77 0.49
N LYS A 459 -17.76 -20.85 1.39
CA LYS A 459 -16.76 -19.80 1.13
C LYS A 459 -15.65 -19.80 2.20
N TYR A 460 -14.44 -20.17 1.79
CA TYR A 460 -13.29 -20.18 2.68
C TYR A 460 -11.97 -19.95 1.94
N TYR A 461 -10.93 -19.60 2.69
CA TYR A 461 -9.59 -19.36 2.19
C TYR A 461 -8.63 -20.36 2.81
N VAL A 462 -7.77 -20.96 1.98
CA VAL A 462 -6.71 -21.90 2.41
C VAL A 462 -5.36 -21.36 1.94
N ARG A 463 -4.36 -21.34 2.82
CA ARG A 463 -3.01 -20.92 2.48
C ARG A 463 -2.16 -22.10 2.02
N GLN A 464 -1.62 -22.03 0.82
CA GLN A 464 -0.65 -23.01 0.31
C GLN A 464 0.66 -22.32 -0.05
N GLY A 465 1.66 -22.49 0.82
CA GLY A 465 2.91 -21.72 0.75
C GLY A 465 2.64 -20.22 1.00
N ASN A 466 2.99 -19.38 0.03
CA ASN A 466 2.79 -17.92 0.10
C ASN A 466 1.54 -17.45 -0.66
N GLN A 467 0.70 -18.37 -1.14
CA GLN A 467 -0.52 -18.03 -1.89
C GLN A 467 -1.77 -18.33 -1.06
N TRP A 468 -2.73 -17.40 -1.12
CA TRP A 468 -4.09 -17.59 -0.67
C TRP A 468 -4.92 -18.19 -1.79
N ILE A 469 -5.61 -19.29 -1.51
CA ILE A 469 -6.56 -19.95 -2.41
C ILE A 469 -7.96 -19.63 -1.88
N HIS A 470 -8.74 -18.91 -2.67
CA HIS A 470 -10.17 -18.74 -2.42
C HIS A 470 -10.92 -19.99 -2.90
N MET A 471 -11.80 -20.52 -2.06
CA MET A 471 -12.61 -21.71 -2.31
C MET A 471 -14.07 -21.26 -2.20
N GLU A 472 -14.80 -21.34 -3.32
CA GLU A 472 -16.20 -20.93 -3.41
C GLU A 472 -16.98 -21.97 -4.25
N GLU A 473 -18.04 -22.54 -3.70
CA GLU A 473 -18.99 -23.36 -4.48
C GLU A 473 -20.05 -22.45 -5.12
N CYS A 474 -20.08 -22.41 -6.46
CA CYS A 474 -21.25 -21.89 -7.19
C CYS A 474 -22.31 -23.00 -7.28
N ASP A 475 -23.47 -22.79 -6.67
CA ASP A 475 -24.64 -23.62 -6.94
C ASP A 475 -25.09 -23.43 -8.41
N VAL A 476 -25.44 -24.54 -9.07
CA VAL A 476 -25.77 -24.67 -10.51
C VAL A 476 -24.56 -24.61 -11.46
N ILE A 477 -24.16 -25.78 -11.96
CA ILE A 477 -23.18 -25.95 -13.05
C ILE A 477 -23.94 -26.15 -14.36
N ASP A 478 -23.86 -25.18 -15.28
CA ASP A 478 -24.04 -25.47 -16.70
C ASP A 478 -22.72 -25.98 -17.28
N LEU A 479 -22.74 -27.12 -17.97
CA LEU A 479 -21.54 -27.92 -18.23
C LEU A 479 -20.69 -27.41 -19.41
N ASP A 480 -21.23 -26.51 -20.21
CA ASP A 480 -20.54 -25.93 -21.38
C ASP A 480 -19.93 -24.54 -21.13
N GLU A 481 -20.27 -23.86 -20.02
CA GLU A 481 -19.73 -22.55 -19.63
C GLU A 481 -19.14 -22.56 -18.20
N TRP A 482 -17.97 -23.17 -18.03
CA TRP A 482 -17.26 -23.15 -16.73
C TRP A 482 -16.02 -22.24 -16.74
N PRO A 483 -16.15 -20.93 -16.45
CA PRO A 483 -15.03 -20.03 -16.24
C PRO A 483 -14.52 -20.20 -14.81
N GLY A 484 -13.66 -21.20 -14.59
CA GLY A 484 -13.01 -21.42 -13.30
C GLY A 484 -12.02 -20.29 -12.96
N TRP A 485 -12.53 -19.19 -12.39
CA TRP A 485 -11.72 -18.07 -11.91
C TRP A 485 -11.06 -18.42 -10.57
N TRP A 486 -9.73 -18.54 -10.59
CA TRP A 486 -8.91 -18.62 -9.39
C TRP A 486 -8.14 -17.30 -9.27
N GLU A 487 -8.35 -16.54 -8.20
CA GLU A 487 -7.63 -15.29 -7.98
C GLU A 487 -6.60 -15.43 -6.86
N ALA A 488 -5.32 -15.31 -7.22
CA ALA A 488 -4.22 -15.36 -6.26
C ALA A 488 -4.05 -13.98 -5.62
N MET A 489 -4.49 -13.82 -4.37
CA MET A 489 -4.44 -12.54 -3.66
C MET A 489 -3.06 -12.28 -3.02
N PRO A 490 -2.50 -11.05 -3.16
CA PRO A 490 -1.32 -10.62 -2.40
C PRO A 490 -1.55 -10.57 -0.88
N THR A 491 -0.48 -10.57 -0.10
CA THR A 491 -0.43 -10.88 1.35
C THR A 491 -0.96 -9.78 2.30
N LYS A 492 -2.21 -9.32 2.09
CA LYS A 492 -3.07 -8.72 3.12
C LYS A 492 -4.54 -9.00 2.77
N LEU A 493 -5.24 -9.76 3.61
CA LEU A 493 -6.68 -10.00 3.51
C LEU A 493 -7.44 -8.88 4.24
N ASN A 494 -7.93 -7.89 3.49
CA ASN A 494 -8.93 -6.95 3.99
C ASN A 494 -10.31 -7.61 3.86
N LEU A 495 -10.83 -8.16 4.96
CA LEU A 495 -12.16 -8.76 4.98
C LEU A 495 -13.24 -7.66 5.04
N PHE A 496 -13.96 -7.48 3.94
CA PHE A 496 -15.21 -6.71 3.92
C PHE A 496 -16.36 -7.61 4.35
N LEU A 497 -16.82 -7.43 5.59
CA LEU A 497 -17.96 -8.13 6.15
C LEU A 497 -19.25 -7.63 5.48
N TYR A 498 -19.76 -8.41 4.51
CA TYR A 498 -21.14 -8.30 4.02
C TYR A 498 -22.00 -9.37 4.68
N PHE A 499 -23.30 -9.06 4.85
CA PHE A 499 -24.29 -9.90 5.53
C PHE A 499 -24.16 -11.39 5.16
N SER A 500 -23.77 -12.18 6.16
CA SER A 500 -23.58 -13.62 6.11
C SER A 500 -24.00 -14.16 7.47
N LEU A 501 -24.93 -15.11 7.50
CA LEU A 501 -25.49 -15.71 8.73
C LEU A 501 -24.51 -16.72 9.38
N PHE A 502 -23.20 -16.45 9.33
CA PHE A 502 -22.15 -17.39 9.72
C PHE A 502 -21.07 -16.72 10.57
N ASN A 503 -20.65 -17.41 11.64
CA ASN A 503 -19.49 -17.04 12.45
C ASN A 503 -18.18 -17.34 11.68
N TYR A 504 -17.21 -16.43 11.78
CA TYR A 504 -15.95 -16.51 11.02
C TYR A 504 -14.88 -17.24 11.82
N TYR A 505 -14.16 -18.18 11.21
CA TYR A 505 -13.11 -18.95 11.90
C TYR A 505 -11.74 -18.78 11.25
N MET A 506 -10.73 -18.47 12.07
CA MET A 506 -9.35 -18.26 11.63
C MET A 506 -8.40 -19.28 12.24
N TYR A 507 -7.57 -19.93 11.42
CA TYR A 507 -6.57 -20.90 11.86
C TYR A 507 -5.17 -20.35 11.69
N VAL A 508 -4.36 -20.32 12.75
CA VAL A 508 -2.99 -19.77 12.72
C VAL A 508 -1.96 -20.82 13.14
N LYS A 509 -0.90 -20.98 12.35
CA LYS A 509 0.07 -22.09 12.39
C LYS A 509 1.46 -21.66 12.85
N LYS A 510 2.05 -22.35 13.83
CA LYS A 510 3.45 -22.16 14.24
C LYS A 510 4.46 -22.36 13.09
N ILE A 511 5.33 -21.37 12.86
CA ILE A 511 6.34 -21.35 11.78
C ILE A 511 7.61 -22.14 12.19
N LYS A 512 8.30 -22.76 11.21
CA LYS A 512 9.66 -23.30 11.40
C LYS A 512 10.70 -22.23 11.07
N CYS A 513 11.71 -22.10 11.92
CA CYS A 513 12.71 -21.03 11.92
C CYS A 513 13.35 -20.74 10.54
N ASN A 514 13.46 -19.45 10.21
CA ASN A 514 14.17 -18.82 9.08
C ASN A 514 14.00 -19.46 7.69
N GLU A 515 12.98 -19.02 6.95
CA GLU A 515 12.98 -19.10 5.49
C GLU A 515 13.56 -17.81 4.88
N ALA A 516 14.74 -17.96 4.27
CA ALA A 516 15.36 -16.92 3.47
C ALA A 516 14.45 -16.53 2.30
N LYS A 517 14.20 -15.23 2.09
CA LYS A 517 13.46 -14.80 0.89
C LYS A 517 14.38 -14.97 -0.33
N LEU A 518 13.88 -15.68 -1.33
CA LEU A 518 14.53 -15.88 -2.63
C LEU A 518 13.73 -15.09 -3.67
N PHE A 519 14.33 -14.04 -4.25
CA PHE A 519 13.67 -13.24 -5.29
C PHE A 519 13.95 -13.84 -6.67
N VAL A 520 12.93 -14.07 -7.48
CA VAL A 520 13.07 -14.66 -8.82
C VAL A 520 13.23 -13.56 -9.87
N THR A 521 14.46 -13.39 -10.35
CA THR A 521 14.88 -12.36 -11.30
C THR A 521 14.61 -12.73 -12.77
N GLU A 522 14.64 -14.03 -13.10
CA GLU A 522 14.38 -14.52 -14.47
C GLU A 522 13.85 -15.96 -14.43
N ILE A 523 13.03 -16.33 -15.41
CA ILE A 523 12.64 -17.72 -15.67
C ILE A 523 12.87 -17.98 -17.16
N THR A 524 13.76 -18.92 -17.47
CA THR A 524 14.20 -19.23 -18.84
C THR A 524 13.97 -20.71 -19.14
N PHE A 525 13.47 -21.04 -20.33
CA PHE A 525 13.27 -22.42 -20.78
C PHE A 525 14.31 -22.78 -21.82
N THR A 526 15.04 -23.89 -21.62
CA THR A 526 16.11 -24.32 -22.53
C THR A 526 16.04 -25.83 -22.81
N TYR A 527 16.72 -26.27 -23.87
CA TYR A 527 16.93 -27.70 -24.15
C TYR A 527 18.32 -28.21 -23.70
N SER A 528 18.96 -27.49 -22.76
CA SER A 528 20.32 -27.77 -22.27
C SER A 528 20.32 -28.02 -20.76
N ASP A 529 21.16 -28.98 -20.32
CA ASP A 529 21.39 -29.25 -18.89
C ASP A 529 22.39 -28.26 -18.25
N GLU A 530 22.94 -27.33 -19.05
CA GLU A 530 23.74 -26.19 -18.61
C GLU A 530 22.89 -24.93 -18.39
N PRO A 531 23.19 -24.10 -17.36
CA PRO A 531 22.46 -22.87 -17.09
C PRO A 531 22.59 -21.84 -18.23
N PRO A 532 21.59 -20.95 -18.43
CA PRO A 532 21.68 -19.87 -19.40
C PRO A 532 22.91 -18.99 -19.17
N LYS A 533 23.65 -18.69 -20.24
CA LYS A 533 24.78 -17.75 -20.21
C LYS A 533 24.27 -16.31 -20.19
N THR A 534 23.94 -15.80 -19.02
CA THR A 534 23.69 -14.37 -18.77
C THR A 534 25.00 -13.61 -18.55
N GLY A 535 25.12 -12.39 -19.06
CA GLY A 535 26.31 -11.51 -18.91
C GLY A 535 26.51 -10.90 -17.51
N LEU A 536 25.82 -11.45 -16.51
CA LEU A 536 25.71 -10.96 -15.15
C LEU A 536 26.51 -11.90 -14.23
N GLU A 537 27.70 -11.47 -13.80
CA GLU A 537 28.49 -12.23 -12.82
C GLU A 537 27.75 -12.31 -11.47
N GLY A 538 27.87 -13.45 -10.79
CA GLY A 538 27.21 -13.72 -9.51
C GLY A 538 25.78 -14.27 -9.59
N THR A 539 25.23 -14.55 -10.77
CA THR A 539 23.88 -15.12 -10.90
C THR A 539 23.74 -16.54 -10.36
N LYS A 540 22.83 -16.75 -9.41
CA LYS A 540 22.41 -18.08 -8.95
C LYS A 540 21.25 -18.60 -9.80
N TRP A 541 21.37 -19.85 -10.26
CA TRP A 541 20.39 -20.53 -11.09
C TRP A 541 19.87 -21.80 -10.42
N ARG A 542 18.54 -21.98 -10.39
CA ARG A 542 17.87 -23.20 -9.94
C ARG A 542 17.32 -23.96 -11.14
N LYS A 543 17.81 -25.18 -11.36
CA LYS A 543 17.34 -26.08 -12.42
C LYS A 543 16.06 -26.80 -12.01
N GLN A 544 15.06 -26.83 -12.87
CA GLN A 544 13.89 -27.68 -12.76
C GLN A 544 13.64 -28.40 -14.09
N HIS A 545 13.69 -29.72 -14.07
CA HIS A 545 13.41 -30.55 -15.25
C HIS A 545 11.91 -30.55 -15.57
N LEU A 546 11.57 -30.45 -16.87
CA LEU A 546 10.17 -30.46 -17.33
C LEU A 546 9.82 -31.77 -18.04
N PHE A 547 10.48 -32.06 -19.17
CA PHE A 547 10.31 -33.30 -19.95
C PHE A 547 11.36 -33.40 -21.07
N LYS A 548 11.73 -34.62 -21.50
CA LYS A 548 12.84 -34.86 -22.45
C LYS A 548 14.12 -34.11 -22.02
N ASN A 549 14.76 -33.36 -22.92
CA ASN A 549 15.91 -32.51 -22.63
C ASN A 549 15.48 -31.08 -22.25
N ALA A 550 14.20 -30.82 -21.92
CA ALA A 550 13.72 -29.47 -21.61
C ALA A 550 13.83 -29.17 -20.11
N TYR A 551 14.45 -28.02 -19.81
CA TYR A 551 14.74 -27.53 -18.47
C TYR A 551 14.20 -26.11 -18.31
N MET A 552 13.51 -25.87 -17.20
CA MET A 552 13.26 -24.55 -16.68
C MET A 552 14.41 -24.15 -15.77
N TRP A 553 14.93 -22.95 -15.98
CA TRP A 553 16.00 -22.34 -15.21
C TRP A 553 15.43 -21.10 -14.54
N ILE A 554 15.44 -21.08 -13.21
CA ILE A 554 14.98 -19.96 -12.40
C ILE A 554 16.23 -19.22 -11.92
N ASN A 555 16.46 -18.00 -12.42
CA ASN A 555 17.45 -17.10 -11.85
C ASN A 555 16.89 -16.55 -10.55
N TYR A 556 17.69 -16.51 -9.49
CA TYR A 556 17.25 -15.97 -8.21
C TYR A 556 18.35 -15.24 -7.46
N ILE A 557 17.94 -14.29 -6.63
CA ILE A 557 18.77 -13.62 -5.63
C ILE A 557 18.44 -14.22 -4.26
N ASP A 558 19.47 -14.58 -3.51
CA ASP A 558 19.36 -15.00 -2.12
C ASP A 558 19.62 -13.79 -1.22
N ILE A 559 18.61 -13.39 -0.45
CA ILE A 559 18.71 -12.25 0.47
C ILE A 559 19.95 -12.36 1.37
N ASN A 560 20.39 -13.55 1.79
CA ASN A 560 21.47 -13.65 2.78
C ASN A 560 22.86 -13.23 2.26
N GLU A 561 23.09 -13.29 0.94
CA GLU A 561 24.37 -12.86 0.35
C GLU A 561 24.34 -11.38 -0.06
N GLU A 562 23.21 -10.86 -0.56
CA GLU A 562 23.05 -9.42 -0.80
C GLU A 562 22.71 -8.64 0.48
N ILE A 563 22.36 -9.29 1.59
CA ILE A 563 22.32 -8.67 2.94
C ILE A 563 23.70 -8.09 3.30
N ALA A 564 24.80 -8.68 2.82
CA ALA A 564 26.12 -8.10 3.00
C ALA A 564 26.35 -6.81 2.16
N ILE A 565 25.47 -6.49 1.21
CA ILE A 565 25.46 -5.25 0.41
C ILE A 565 24.41 -4.27 0.97
N LEU A 566 23.22 -4.77 1.35
CA LEU A 566 22.15 -4.00 2.01
C LEU A 566 22.59 -3.49 3.40
N ASN A 567 23.39 -4.28 4.14
CA ASN A 567 23.95 -3.90 5.44
C ASN A 567 25.38 -3.31 5.34
N ALA A 568 25.93 -3.12 4.13
CA ALA A 568 27.23 -2.47 3.96
C ALA A 568 27.15 -0.93 4.03
N GLU A 569 25.94 -0.38 4.09
CA GLU A 569 25.75 1.05 4.28
C GLU A 569 26.10 1.44 5.72
N GLN A 570 27.08 2.32 5.88
CA GLN A 570 27.49 2.78 7.20
C GLN A 570 26.41 3.70 7.79
N ASP A 571 26.26 3.73 9.12
CA ASP A 571 25.33 4.65 9.80
C ASP A 571 25.52 6.11 9.33
N PHE A 572 26.74 6.46 8.92
CA PHE A 572 27.09 7.77 8.39
C PHE A 572 26.54 8.04 6.97
N ASP A 573 26.57 7.05 6.06
CA ASP A 573 26.01 7.18 4.71
C ASP A 573 24.48 7.36 4.77
N LEU A 574 23.82 6.64 5.68
CA LEU A 574 22.40 6.82 5.99
C LEU A 574 22.08 8.24 6.45
N VAL A 575 22.94 8.86 7.27
CA VAL A 575 22.81 10.26 7.70
C VAL A 575 23.00 11.22 6.53
N LEU A 576 23.97 11.00 5.65
CA LEU A 576 24.18 11.84 4.46
C LEU A 576 22.97 11.80 3.52
N LYS A 577 22.46 10.61 3.22
CA LYS A 577 21.24 10.43 2.42
C LYS A 577 20.01 11.07 3.05
N LYS A 578 19.80 10.89 4.36
CA LYS A 578 18.68 11.51 5.10
C LYS A 578 18.71 13.05 5.00
N ASN A 579 19.90 13.64 4.98
CA ASN A 579 20.09 15.08 4.77
C ASN A 579 20.22 15.49 3.28
N SER A 580 20.11 14.51 2.38
CA SER A 580 20.25 14.65 0.92
C SER A 580 21.57 15.32 0.49
N ILE A 581 22.67 14.90 1.12
CA ILE A 581 24.03 15.36 0.89
C ILE A 581 24.79 14.31 0.07
N PHE A 582 25.38 14.74 -1.04
CA PHE A 582 26.33 13.97 -1.84
C PHE A 582 27.69 14.67 -1.80
N ALA A 583 28.77 13.94 -1.49
CA ALA A 583 30.13 14.48 -1.51
C ALA A 583 31.04 13.69 -2.45
N THR A 584 31.99 14.37 -3.08
CA THR A 584 32.95 13.78 -4.01
C THR A 584 34.31 14.48 -3.94
N SER A 585 35.38 13.70 -4.03
CA SER A 585 36.76 14.18 -4.25
C SER A 585 37.10 14.33 -5.75
N TYR A 586 36.25 13.86 -6.65
CA TYR A 586 36.46 13.98 -8.10
C TYR A 586 36.11 15.40 -8.60
N PRO A 587 36.95 16.00 -9.47
CA PRO A 587 36.74 17.35 -10.00
C PRO A 587 35.51 17.48 -10.92
N THR A 588 34.98 16.34 -11.41
CA THR A 588 33.73 16.27 -12.15
C THR A 588 32.80 15.21 -11.57
N LEU A 589 31.49 15.44 -11.70
CA LEU A 589 30.43 14.46 -11.40
C LEU A 589 29.58 14.24 -12.65
N LYS A 590 29.42 12.98 -13.04
CA LYS A 590 28.55 12.60 -14.16
C LYS A 590 27.20 12.14 -13.66
N ILE A 591 26.15 12.67 -14.27
CA ILE A 591 24.76 12.29 -14.01
C ILE A 591 24.27 11.50 -15.21
N LEU A 592 23.98 10.22 -15.01
CA LEU A 592 23.37 9.35 -16.02
C LEU A 592 21.85 9.50 -15.92
N GLN A 593 21.24 10.25 -16.83
CA GLN A 593 19.78 10.31 -16.95
C GLN A 593 19.32 9.09 -17.75
N VAL A 594 18.53 8.24 -17.12
CA VAL A 594 18.02 6.97 -17.67
C VAL A 594 16.49 7.02 -17.64
N SER A 595 15.84 6.62 -18.73
CA SER A 595 14.39 6.59 -18.83
C SER A 595 13.94 5.42 -19.71
N ASP A 596 12.69 5.00 -19.53
CA ASP A 596 12.01 4.10 -20.46
C ASP A 596 12.77 2.79 -20.67
N MET A 597 13.14 2.16 -19.55
CA MET A 597 13.72 0.82 -19.54
C MET A 597 12.65 -0.24 -19.81
N HIS A 598 11.39 -0.01 -19.40
CA HIS A 598 10.21 -0.88 -19.57
C HIS A 598 10.50 -2.36 -19.23
N ILE A 599 11.26 -2.60 -18.15
CA ILE A 599 11.69 -3.92 -17.73
C ILE A 599 10.49 -4.71 -17.20
N GLY A 600 10.38 -5.96 -17.64
CA GLY A 600 9.41 -6.93 -17.13
C GLY A 600 10.07 -8.09 -16.40
N GLN A 601 9.27 -8.91 -15.74
CA GLN A 601 9.74 -10.14 -15.10
C GLN A 601 10.18 -11.20 -16.13
N ASP A 602 9.57 -11.17 -17.33
CA ASP A 602 9.93 -11.95 -18.51
C ASP A 602 11.33 -11.66 -19.06
N SER A 603 11.77 -12.39 -20.08
CA SER A 603 13.00 -12.07 -20.84
C SER A 603 12.83 -10.87 -21.79
N GLY A 604 11.60 -10.37 -21.96
CA GLY A 604 11.19 -9.34 -22.93
C GLY A 604 10.08 -9.84 -23.86
N THR A 605 9.37 -8.93 -24.54
CA THR A 605 8.27 -9.26 -25.46
C THR A 605 8.78 -9.64 -26.85
N CYS A 606 8.31 -10.75 -27.42
CA CYS A 606 8.66 -11.12 -28.79
C CYS A 606 7.45 -11.14 -29.75
N TYR A 607 7.37 -10.10 -30.56
CA TYR A 607 6.51 -10.01 -31.75
C TYR A 607 7.40 -9.58 -32.93
N GLU A 608 7.66 -10.52 -33.85
CA GLU A 608 8.54 -10.43 -35.04
C GLU A 608 10.02 -10.07 -34.78
N LYS A 609 10.31 -8.95 -34.13
CA LYS A 609 11.63 -8.63 -33.56
C LYS A 609 11.55 -8.83 -32.05
N CYS A 610 12.26 -9.81 -31.51
CA CYS A 610 12.25 -10.03 -30.07
C CYS A 610 12.94 -8.86 -29.33
N LYS A 611 12.18 -8.19 -28.45
CA LYS A 611 12.67 -7.21 -27.50
C LYS A 611 13.21 -7.95 -26.28
N TYR A 612 14.38 -7.60 -25.78
CA TYR A 612 15.04 -8.34 -24.70
C TYR A 612 15.46 -7.43 -23.56
N ASN A 613 15.02 -7.74 -22.34
CA ASN A 613 15.41 -7.01 -21.14
C ASN A 613 16.94 -7.06 -20.91
N GLN A 614 17.61 -8.16 -21.28
CA GLN A 614 19.07 -8.30 -21.15
C GLN A 614 19.85 -7.25 -21.96
N VAL A 615 19.40 -6.90 -23.18
CA VAL A 615 20.08 -5.90 -24.03
C VAL A 615 20.03 -4.51 -23.37
N THR A 616 18.91 -4.17 -22.73
CA THR A 616 18.78 -2.95 -21.91
C THR A 616 19.78 -2.95 -20.75
N LEU A 617 19.90 -4.07 -20.02
CA LEU A 617 20.81 -4.19 -18.87
C LEU A 617 22.28 -4.16 -19.29
N ASP A 618 22.62 -4.77 -20.43
CA ASP A 618 23.97 -4.73 -20.99
C ASP A 618 24.35 -3.30 -21.43
N LEU A 619 23.43 -2.57 -22.08
CA LEU A 619 23.64 -1.15 -22.40
C LEU A 619 23.83 -0.28 -21.15
N LEU A 620 23.04 -0.53 -20.10
CA LEU A 620 23.18 0.19 -18.83
C LEU A 620 24.52 -0.10 -18.15
N LYS A 621 24.94 -1.37 -18.12
CA LYS A 621 26.25 -1.82 -17.62
C LYS A 621 27.39 -1.17 -18.42
N ASP A 622 27.36 -1.26 -19.74
CA ASP A 622 28.34 -0.67 -20.65
C ASP A 622 28.48 0.86 -20.45
N ALA A 623 27.38 1.56 -20.20
CA ALA A 623 27.40 2.99 -19.94
C ALA A 623 28.03 3.32 -18.57
N ILE A 624 27.66 2.57 -17.53
CA ILE A 624 28.27 2.70 -16.20
C ILE A 624 29.78 2.45 -16.26
N GLU A 625 30.23 1.44 -17.01
CA GLU A 625 31.65 1.10 -17.15
C GLU A 625 32.42 2.16 -17.96
N LYS A 626 31.90 2.57 -19.13
CA LYS A 626 32.58 3.50 -20.05
C LYS A 626 32.54 4.97 -19.61
N GLU A 627 31.63 5.36 -18.72
CA GLU A 627 31.57 6.71 -18.14
C GLU A 627 32.42 6.79 -16.85
N GLU A 628 33.74 6.78 -16.98
CA GLU A 628 34.69 6.85 -15.85
C GLU A 628 34.51 8.09 -14.94
N GLY A 629 34.87 7.97 -13.65
CA GLY A 629 34.78 9.04 -12.64
C GLY A 629 33.62 8.88 -11.65
N ALA A 630 33.35 9.92 -10.85
CA ALA A 630 32.19 9.96 -9.97
C ALA A 630 30.89 9.98 -10.77
N LYS A 631 29.91 9.18 -10.32
CA LYS A 631 28.63 8.95 -11.01
C LYS A 631 27.45 9.05 -10.04
N LEU A 632 26.37 9.65 -10.52
CA LEU A 632 25.02 9.60 -9.95
C LEU A 632 24.07 9.17 -11.07
N MET A 633 23.15 8.24 -10.81
CA MET A 633 22.11 7.88 -11.77
C MET A 633 20.79 8.56 -11.40
N ILE A 634 20.05 9.07 -12.39
CA ILE A 634 18.70 9.60 -12.19
C ILE A 634 17.78 8.89 -13.18
N ILE A 635 16.85 8.12 -12.64
CA ILE A 635 15.89 7.34 -13.39
C ILE A 635 14.63 8.18 -13.51
N THR A 636 14.42 8.79 -14.68
CA THR A 636 13.30 9.69 -14.97
C THR A 636 12.04 8.94 -15.40
N GLY A 637 11.69 7.87 -14.69
CA GLY A 637 10.47 7.08 -14.88
C GLY A 637 10.52 6.01 -15.98
N ASP A 638 9.45 5.22 -16.02
CA ASP A 638 9.22 4.08 -16.91
C ASP A 638 10.38 3.06 -16.86
N MET A 639 10.84 2.80 -15.63
CA MET A 639 11.86 1.80 -15.32
C MET A 639 11.31 0.39 -15.46
N ILE A 640 10.10 0.17 -14.93
CA ILE A 640 9.40 -1.11 -15.02
C ILE A 640 8.12 -0.96 -15.85
N ASP A 641 7.59 -2.10 -16.27
CA ASP A 641 6.30 -2.21 -16.93
C ASP A 641 5.36 -3.00 -16.01
N TYR A 642 4.44 -2.30 -15.32
CA TYR A 642 3.54 -2.92 -14.34
C TYR A 642 2.68 -4.04 -14.94
N THR A 643 2.35 -3.97 -16.24
CA THR A 643 1.57 -5.01 -16.92
C THR A 643 2.35 -6.32 -17.09
N ARG A 644 3.69 -6.24 -17.00
CA ARG A 644 4.64 -7.35 -17.10
C ARG A 644 5.39 -7.64 -15.79
N ALA A 645 4.86 -7.14 -14.67
CA ALA A 645 5.43 -7.32 -13.32
C ALA A 645 4.43 -8.00 -12.37
N LEU A 646 4.54 -9.33 -12.19
CA LEU A 646 3.77 -10.04 -11.17
C LEU A 646 4.29 -9.73 -9.75
N HIS A 647 5.59 -9.51 -9.62
CA HIS A 647 6.27 -9.08 -8.39
C HIS A 647 7.19 -7.89 -8.70
N PHE A 648 6.73 -6.67 -8.40
CA PHE A 648 7.45 -5.43 -8.73
C PHE A 648 8.85 -5.40 -8.11
N GLU A 649 9.04 -5.93 -6.90
CA GLU A 649 10.33 -6.01 -6.22
C GLU A 649 11.38 -6.77 -7.05
N SER A 650 10.98 -7.88 -7.65
CA SER A 650 11.88 -8.71 -8.48
C SER A 650 12.23 -8.03 -9.80
N VAL A 651 11.30 -7.26 -10.37
CA VAL A 651 11.52 -6.49 -11.61
C VAL A 651 12.39 -5.26 -11.35
N ILE A 652 12.20 -4.58 -10.23
CA ILE A 652 13.04 -3.46 -9.77
C ILE A 652 14.48 -3.93 -9.51
N LEU A 653 14.66 -5.02 -8.75
CA LEU A 653 16.00 -5.59 -8.51
C LEU A 653 16.69 -5.99 -9.82
N LYS A 654 15.95 -6.53 -10.79
CA LYS A 654 16.46 -6.86 -12.13
C LYS A 654 16.86 -5.62 -12.92
N ALA A 655 16.01 -4.59 -12.96
CA ALA A 655 16.29 -3.32 -13.65
C ALA A 655 17.53 -2.62 -13.07
N LEU A 656 17.62 -2.57 -11.74
CA LEU A 656 18.72 -1.93 -11.01
C LEU A 656 19.96 -2.82 -10.84
N ALA A 657 19.94 -4.08 -11.28
CA ALA A 657 21.03 -5.03 -11.05
C ALA A 657 22.43 -4.55 -11.54
N PRO A 658 22.57 -3.83 -12.66
CA PRO A 658 23.85 -3.22 -13.05
C PRO A 658 24.28 -2.09 -12.09
N VAL A 659 23.32 -1.28 -11.64
CA VAL A 659 23.49 -0.10 -10.77
C VAL A 659 23.96 -0.52 -9.38
N LEU A 660 23.25 -1.48 -8.77
CA LEU A 660 23.51 -2.01 -7.43
C LEU A 660 24.87 -2.73 -7.37
N ARG A 661 25.20 -3.57 -8.37
CA ARG A 661 26.52 -4.24 -8.44
C ARG A 661 27.67 -3.27 -8.60
N ALA A 662 27.51 -2.24 -9.43
CA ALA A 662 28.50 -1.19 -9.60
C ALA A 662 28.55 -0.18 -8.43
N ARG A 663 27.65 -0.30 -7.45
CA ARG A 663 27.46 0.62 -6.32
C ARG A 663 27.30 2.08 -6.77
N VAL A 664 26.67 2.28 -7.93
CA VAL A 664 26.37 3.63 -8.42
C VAL A 664 25.19 4.17 -7.60
N PRO A 665 25.34 5.31 -6.91
CA PRO A 665 24.24 5.93 -6.20
C PRO A 665 23.20 6.42 -7.21
N PHE A 666 21.91 6.34 -6.84
CA PHE A 666 20.83 6.60 -7.77
C PHE A 666 19.61 7.27 -7.14
N VAL A 667 18.83 7.93 -7.98
CA VAL A 667 17.51 8.49 -7.70
C VAL A 667 16.51 7.91 -8.69
N PHE A 668 15.30 7.70 -8.24
CA PHE A 668 14.15 7.29 -9.04
C PHE A 668 13.02 8.31 -8.92
N VAL A 669 12.35 8.64 -10.02
CA VAL A 669 11.04 9.30 -10.02
C VAL A 669 10.06 8.49 -10.85
N PHE A 670 8.78 8.51 -10.47
CA PHE A 670 7.75 7.72 -11.14
C PHE A 670 7.49 8.16 -12.57
N GLY A 671 7.49 7.18 -13.49
CA GLY A 671 6.80 7.26 -14.77
C GLY A 671 5.38 6.69 -14.71
N ASN A 672 4.75 6.59 -15.87
CA ASN A 672 3.36 6.14 -16.03
C ASN A 672 3.23 4.61 -16.04
N SER A 673 4.33 3.90 -16.30
CA SER A 673 4.42 2.44 -16.42
C SER A 673 4.93 1.76 -15.13
N ASP A 674 5.39 2.55 -14.15
CA ASP A 674 6.04 2.05 -12.93
C ASP A 674 5.07 1.57 -11.83
N TYR A 675 3.76 1.82 -11.95
CA TYR A 675 2.74 1.40 -10.98
C TYR A 675 1.39 1.14 -11.68
N ASP A 676 0.55 0.30 -11.08
CA ASP A 676 -0.84 0.12 -11.54
C ASP A 676 -1.70 1.27 -10.96
N PRO A 677 -2.26 2.17 -11.80
CA PRO A 677 -3.04 3.30 -11.33
C PRO A 677 -4.34 2.87 -10.63
N ASN A 678 -4.85 1.67 -10.90
CA ASN A 678 -6.05 1.12 -10.25
C ASN A 678 -5.76 0.54 -8.85
N ARG A 679 -4.47 0.36 -8.51
CA ARG A 679 -4.01 -0.17 -7.22
C ARG A 679 -3.18 0.89 -6.52
N MET A 680 -3.84 1.85 -5.85
CA MET A 680 -3.16 2.99 -5.22
C MET A 680 -2.05 2.59 -4.22
N HIS A 681 -2.20 1.46 -3.53
CA HIS A 681 -1.16 0.88 -2.66
C HIS A 681 0.10 0.43 -3.42
N SER A 682 0.01 0.11 -4.72
CA SER A 682 1.16 -0.35 -5.52
C SER A 682 2.24 0.73 -5.66
N LYS A 683 1.86 1.98 -5.93
CA LYS A 683 2.78 3.12 -6.05
C LYS A 683 3.53 3.38 -4.75
N LEU A 684 2.84 3.34 -3.61
CA LEU A 684 3.47 3.46 -2.29
C LEU A 684 4.42 2.28 -2.00
N ASN A 685 4.03 1.06 -2.35
CA ASN A 685 4.86 -0.13 -2.15
C ASN A 685 6.13 -0.11 -3.01
N VAL A 686 6.02 0.34 -4.27
CA VAL A 686 7.18 0.56 -5.17
C VAL A 686 8.13 1.61 -4.58
N ALA A 687 7.61 2.74 -4.11
CA ALA A 687 8.42 3.80 -3.48
C ALA A 687 9.14 3.30 -2.21
N ASN A 688 8.42 2.62 -1.31
CA ASN A 688 8.98 2.05 -0.08
C ASN A 688 10.03 0.96 -0.37
N PHE A 689 9.83 0.15 -1.41
CA PHE A 689 10.83 -0.84 -1.81
C PHE A 689 12.08 -0.17 -2.39
N ILE A 690 11.94 0.75 -3.35
CA ILE A 690 13.09 1.44 -3.98
C ILE A 690 13.91 2.24 -2.95
N THR A 691 13.25 2.98 -2.04
CA THR A 691 13.92 3.75 -0.96
C THR A 691 14.60 2.87 0.09
N SER A 692 14.32 1.56 0.11
CA SER A 692 15.03 0.59 0.96
C SER A 692 16.32 0.04 0.32
N LEU A 693 16.57 0.31 -0.96
CA LEU A 693 17.73 -0.21 -1.69
C LEU A 693 19.03 0.59 -1.41
N PRO A 694 20.20 -0.08 -1.40
CA PRO A 694 21.46 0.56 -1.09
C PRO A 694 21.86 1.48 -2.25
N GLY A 695 22.52 2.60 -1.92
CA GLY A 695 22.80 3.66 -2.91
C GLY A 695 21.59 4.48 -3.37
N CYS A 696 20.35 4.18 -2.98
CA CYS A 696 19.20 5.05 -3.29
C CYS A 696 19.28 6.36 -2.48
N TYR A 697 19.04 7.51 -3.14
CA TYR A 697 19.04 8.86 -2.55
C TYR A 697 17.63 9.49 -2.44
N ASN A 698 16.57 8.75 -2.79
CA ASN A 698 15.20 9.16 -2.50
C ASN A 698 14.94 9.16 -0.99
N GLN A 699 14.18 10.14 -0.51
CA GLN A 699 13.73 10.17 0.88
C GLN A 699 12.71 9.04 1.14
N LYS A 700 12.78 8.44 2.33
CA LYS A 700 11.77 7.46 2.78
C LYS A 700 10.43 8.14 2.96
N PHE A 701 9.34 7.39 2.77
CA PHE A 701 7.97 7.93 2.85
C PHE A 701 7.67 8.68 4.17
N GLU A 702 8.21 8.20 5.29
CA GLU A 702 8.08 8.81 6.63
C GLU A 702 8.79 10.18 6.75
N ASP A 703 9.83 10.42 5.95
CA ASP A 703 10.62 11.67 5.93
C ASP A 703 10.09 12.68 4.87
N LEU A 704 9.13 12.29 4.02
CA LEU A 704 8.59 13.16 2.96
C LEU A 704 7.75 14.32 3.51
N GLU A 705 7.89 15.50 2.90
CA GLU A 705 7.01 16.63 3.20
C GLU A 705 5.62 16.43 2.59
N HIS A 706 4.65 16.00 3.41
CA HIS A 706 3.25 15.74 3.02
C HIS A 706 2.48 16.91 2.37
N ARG A 707 3.10 18.08 2.20
CA ARG A 707 2.53 19.27 1.55
C ARG A 707 2.90 19.38 0.07
N VAL A 708 3.81 18.54 -0.43
CA VAL A 708 4.24 18.52 -1.83
C VAL A 708 3.58 17.32 -2.51
N ARG A 709 2.94 17.54 -3.67
CA ARG A 709 2.32 16.48 -4.48
C ARG A 709 3.37 15.47 -4.95
N GLY A 710 3.11 14.18 -4.75
CA GLY A 710 3.93 13.06 -5.24
C GLY A 710 4.83 12.43 -4.17
N LEU A 711 5.29 11.20 -4.43
CA LEU A 711 6.01 10.35 -3.48
C LEU A 711 7.53 10.34 -3.67
N THR A 712 8.03 10.79 -4.83
CA THR A 712 9.47 10.74 -5.16
C THR A 712 10.10 12.11 -5.35
N ASN A 713 9.53 13.19 -4.82
CA ASN A 713 10.18 14.52 -4.88
C ASN A 713 11.41 14.59 -3.96
N GLY A 714 12.41 15.37 -4.35
CA GLY A 714 13.57 15.63 -3.48
C GLY A 714 14.64 16.50 -4.14
N ASN A 715 15.70 16.79 -3.38
CA ASN A 715 16.83 17.59 -3.84
C ASN A 715 18.13 17.09 -3.22
N ILE A 716 19.18 16.93 -4.01
CA ILE A 716 20.52 16.56 -3.55
C ILE A 716 21.43 17.78 -3.62
N LYS A 717 22.11 18.06 -2.51
CA LYS A 717 23.19 19.05 -2.41
C LYS A 717 24.53 18.36 -2.65
N ILE A 718 25.25 18.78 -3.66
CA ILE A 718 26.53 18.20 -4.07
C ILE A 718 27.67 19.06 -3.54
N TYR A 719 28.65 18.44 -2.89
CA TYR A 719 29.85 19.07 -2.37
C TYR A 719 31.10 18.45 -3.00
N TYR A 720 32.02 19.30 -3.45
CA TYR A 720 33.32 18.92 -3.99
C TYR A 720 34.42 19.26 -3.00
N THR A 721 35.19 18.26 -2.59
CA THR A 721 36.26 18.38 -1.59
C THR A 721 37.59 17.91 -2.18
N PRO A 722 38.39 18.81 -2.80
CA PRO A 722 39.65 18.44 -3.44
C PRO A 722 40.72 17.92 -2.46
N ASP A 723 40.68 18.36 -1.21
CA ASP A 723 41.73 18.10 -0.20
C ASP A 723 41.51 16.82 0.63
N ALA A 724 40.65 15.91 0.16
CA ALA A 724 40.45 14.61 0.81
C ALA A 724 41.75 13.76 0.72
N PRO A 725 42.14 13.05 1.79
CA PRO A 725 43.36 12.22 1.77
C PRO A 725 43.30 11.10 0.72
N GLU A 726 44.44 10.54 0.33
CA GLU A 726 44.53 9.41 -0.65
C GLU A 726 43.83 8.11 -0.19
N THR A 727 43.41 8.05 1.08
CA THR A 727 42.42 7.07 1.53
C THR A 727 41.02 7.58 1.17
N ASP A 728 40.18 6.80 0.48
CA ASP A 728 38.81 7.13 0.02
C ASP A 728 37.77 7.47 1.12
N ILE A 729 38.21 8.01 2.25
CA ILE A 729 37.46 8.41 3.43
C ILE A 729 37.40 9.93 3.43
N LEU A 730 36.26 10.47 3.00
CA LEU A 730 35.95 11.89 3.05
C LEU A 730 35.71 12.31 4.52
N ASP A 731 36.36 13.38 5.00
CA ASP A 731 36.03 13.96 6.31
C ASP A 731 34.91 15.00 6.15
N TYR A 732 33.68 14.52 6.31
CA TYR A 732 32.46 15.31 6.16
C TYR A 732 32.30 16.42 7.22
N ASN A 733 33.08 16.42 8.30
CA ASN A 733 33.07 17.51 9.29
C ASN A 733 33.64 18.83 8.75
N ILE A 734 34.34 18.76 7.60
CA ILE A 734 34.97 19.91 6.93
C ILE A 734 33.99 20.57 5.92
N LEU A 735 32.83 19.96 5.64
CA LEU A 735 31.85 20.49 4.69
C LEU A 735 31.18 21.77 5.19
N ASP A 736 31.35 22.86 4.45
CA ASP A 736 30.54 24.07 4.59
C ASP A 736 29.12 23.82 4.03
N LEU A 737 28.24 23.25 4.86
CA LEU A 737 26.86 22.89 4.50
C LEU A 737 25.99 24.06 3.99
N ALA A 738 26.45 25.31 4.13
CA ALA A 738 25.78 26.48 3.56
C ALA A 738 26.15 26.74 2.10
N LYS A 739 27.19 26.09 1.56
CA LYS A 739 27.73 26.33 0.20
C LYS A 739 27.93 25.02 -0.59
N PRO A 740 26.86 24.35 -1.05
CA PRO A 740 27.00 23.27 -2.03
C PRO A 740 27.58 23.80 -3.35
N ASN A 741 28.37 22.98 -4.03
CA ASN A 741 28.94 23.30 -5.35
C ASN A 741 27.89 23.16 -6.47
N ALA A 742 26.97 22.21 -6.33
CA ALA A 742 25.88 22.00 -7.27
C ALA A 742 24.62 21.45 -6.59
N ILE A 743 23.49 21.52 -7.28
CA ILE A 743 22.20 21.00 -6.83
C ILE A 743 21.52 20.22 -7.94
N VAL A 744 21.04 19.04 -7.57
CA VAL A 744 20.26 18.15 -8.42
C VAL A 744 18.91 17.96 -7.76
N THR A 745 17.88 18.54 -8.36
CA THR A 745 16.50 18.43 -7.87
C THR A 745 15.71 17.50 -8.77
N TYR A 746 14.79 16.75 -8.17
CA TYR A 746 13.96 15.81 -8.89
C TYR A 746 12.52 15.87 -8.39
N LEU A 747 11.56 15.84 -9.31
CA LEU A 747 10.13 15.98 -9.02
C LEU A 747 9.35 14.76 -9.53
N ASP A 748 8.31 14.42 -8.78
CA ASP A 748 7.36 13.38 -9.14
C ASP A 748 6.23 14.00 -9.98
N SER A 749 6.37 13.93 -11.30
CA SER A 749 5.40 14.44 -12.28
C SER A 749 4.43 13.37 -12.78
N SER A 750 4.24 12.30 -12.01
CA SER A 750 3.33 11.21 -12.34
C SER A 750 1.86 11.68 -12.37
N ASP A 751 1.02 10.94 -13.10
CA ASP A 751 -0.29 11.39 -13.58
C ASP A 751 -0.19 12.66 -14.47
N HIS A 752 0.93 12.81 -15.20
CA HIS A 752 1.18 13.85 -16.20
C HIS A 752 1.16 15.30 -15.68
N PHE A 753 1.42 15.56 -14.39
CA PHE A 753 1.13 16.85 -13.78
C PHE A 753 2.20 17.31 -12.77
N ILE A 754 2.63 18.57 -12.91
CA ILE A 754 3.36 19.32 -11.87
C ILE A 754 2.50 20.51 -11.43
N ASP A 755 2.42 20.75 -10.12
CA ASP A 755 1.56 21.80 -9.55
C ASP A 755 2.31 22.87 -8.73
N GLU A 756 1.55 23.85 -8.24
CA GLU A 756 2.05 24.95 -7.42
C GLU A 756 2.74 24.46 -6.12
N SER A 757 2.40 23.29 -5.57
CA SER A 757 3.07 22.76 -4.37
C SER A 757 4.52 22.38 -4.66
N GLN A 758 4.78 21.86 -5.86
CA GLN A 758 6.12 21.51 -6.34
C GLN A 758 6.90 22.77 -6.75
N ALA A 759 6.28 23.76 -7.40
CA ALA A 759 6.91 25.07 -7.62
C ALA A 759 7.30 25.76 -6.30
N ASN A 760 6.40 25.76 -5.31
CA ASN A 760 6.68 26.27 -3.96
C ASN A 760 7.77 25.46 -3.24
N PHE A 761 7.90 24.15 -3.49
CA PHE A 761 9.05 23.36 -3.03
C PHE A 761 10.35 23.86 -3.67
N LEU A 762 10.40 24.09 -4.99
CA LEU A 762 11.58 24.65 -5.67
C LEU A 762 12.00 26.00 -5.07
N HIS A 763 11.06 26.91 -4.81
CA HIS A 763 11.37 28.18 -4.16
C HIS A 763 11.96 27.98 -2.75
N ARG A 764 11.35 27.12 -1.93
CA ARG A 764 11.78 26.91 -0.53
C ARG A 764 13.16 26.28 -0.42
N ILE A 765 13.49 25.28 -1.24
CA ILE A 765 14.84 24.67 -1.23
C ILE A 765 15.92 25.63 -1.76
N ASN A 766 15.54 26.61 -2.59
CA ASN A 766 16.47 27.60 -3.14
C ASN A 766 16.60 28.88 -2.30
N HIS A 767 15.58 29.27 -1.52
CA HIS A 767 15.53 30.53 -0.77
C HIS A 767 16.69 30.74 0.22
N ASN A 768 17.20 29.66 0.82
CA ASN A 768 18.26 29.71 1.84
C ASN A 768 19.64 29.32 1.29
N LEU A 769 19.82 29.30 -0.03
CA LEU A 769 21.11 29.05 -0.66
C LEU A 769 21.86 30.35 -0.87
N ASN A 770 23.17 30.25 -0.99
CA ASN A 770 24.00 31.33 -1.51
C ASN A 770 23.68 31.54 -3.01
N ASP A 771 23.50 32.78 -3.44
CA ASP A 771 23.31 33.15 -4.86
C ASP A 771 24.44 32.62 -5.77
N ALA A 772 25.64 32.38 -5.22
CA ALA A 772 26.78 31.81 -5.93
C ALA A 772 26.60 30.34 -6.39
N VAL A 773 25.53 29.64 -6.00
CA VAL A 773 25.30 28.24 -6.41
C VAL A 773 24.62 28.19 -7.78
N GLU A 774 25.43 28.29 -8.84
CA GLU A 774 24.94 28.38 -10.22
C GLU A 774 24.65 27.00 -10.87
N GLN A 775 25.31 25.93 -10.42
CA GLN A 775 25.16 24.59 -11.00
C GLN A 775 23.89 23.89 -10.52
N LYS A 776 22.73 24.25 -11.08
CA LYS A 776 21.42 23.70 -10.71
C LYS A 776 20.77 22.95 -11.87
N LEU A 777 20.44 21.67 -11.66
CA LEU A 777 19.74 20.81 -12.60
C LEU A 777 18.43 20.28 -12.00
N LEU A 778 17.39 20.16 -12.83
CA LEU A 778 16.06 19.66 -12.45
C LEU A 778 15.68 18.46 -13.31
N PHE A 779 15.06 17.44 -12.71
CA PHE A 779 14.66 16.20 -13.39
C PHE A 779 13.24 15.77 -13.03
N PHE A 780 12.47 15.24 -13.99
CA PHE A 780 11.17 14.59 -13.75
C PHE A 780 10.78 13.71 -14.95
N HIS A 781 9.65 13.00 -14.91
CA HIS A 781 9.27 12.10 -16.01
C HIS A 781 8.58 12.83 -17.17
N HIS A 782 7.44 13.47 -16.91
CA HIS A 782 6.52 14.01 -17.92
C HIS A 782 6.87 15.45 -18.31
N PRO A 783 7.00 15.78 -19.61
CA PRO A 783 7.39 17.12 -20.06
C PRO A 783 6.38 18.21 -19.70
N LEU A 784 6.89 19.41 -19.40
CA LEU A 784 6.11 20.64 -19.31
C LEU A 784 5.53 21.03 -20.68
N PRO A 785 4.44 21.80 -20.76
CA PRO A 785 3.91 22.30 -22.04
C PRO A 785 4.97 23.06 -22.86
N ASN A 786 5.92 23.72 -22.19
CA ASN A 786 7.00 24.49 -22.80
C ASN A 786 7.98 23.63 -23.64
N PHE A 787 7.98 22.30 -23.48
CA PHE A 787 8.68 21.39 -24.41
C PHE A 787 8.01 21.35 -25.79
N ARG A 788 6.80 21.91 -25.96
CA ARG A 788 6.12 22.20 -27.24
C ARG A 788 6.15 23.69 -27.59
N PRO A 789 7.34 24.29 -27.83
CA PRO A 789 7.44 25.71 -28.13
C PRO A 789 6.79 26.05 -29.47
N ARG A 790 6.24 27.26 -29.58
CA ARG A 790 5.62 27.77 -30.81
C ARG A 790 6.64 28.58 -31.62
N GLY A 791 6.80 28.26 -32.90
CA GLY A 791 7.67 28.99 -33.82
C GLY A 791 9.08 28.38 -33.98
N SER A 792 10.03 29.21 -34.39
CA SER A 792 11.42 28.77 -34.65
C SER A 792 12.24 28.69 -33.36
N VAL A 793 12.61 27.48 -32.95
CA VAL A 793 13.46 27.23 -31.77
C VAL A 793 14.81 26.63 -32.14
N ARG A 794 15.79 26.83 -31.26
CA ARG A 794 17.09 26.15 -31.32
C ARG A 794 16.95 24.78 -30.67
N LEU A 795 17.03 23.73 -31.48
CA LEU A 795 16.86 22.35 -31.08
C LEU A 795 18.10 21.55 -31.51
N ILE A 796 18.62 20.70 -30.62
CA ILE A 796 19.75 19.80 -30.87
C ILE A 796 19.33 18.37 -30.56
N GLY A 797 19.38 17.49 -31.55
CA GLY A 797 18.98 16.08 -31.42
C GLY A 797 17.73 15.72 -32.24
N THR A 798 17.13 14.58 -31.90
CA THR A 798 15.98 13.97 -32.56
C THR A 798 14.71 14.28 -31.77
N TYR A 799 13.69 14.73 -32.49
CA TYR A 799 12.43 15.18 -31.94
C TYR A 799 11.31 14.68 -32.86
N ASN A 800 10.95 13.40 -32.70
CA ASN A 800 10.01 12.69 -33.57
C ASN A 800 8.57 12.82 -33.06
N GLU A 801 8.37 12.70 -31.75
CA GLU A 801 7.06 12.76 -31.11
C GLU A 801 6.68 14.22 -30.86
N LYS A 802 5.88 14.78 -31.78
CA LYS A 802 5.46 16.19 -31.81
C LYS A 802 3.96 16.38 -31.56
N HIS A 803 3.28 15.35 -31.07
CA HIS A 803 1.85 15.40 -30.77
C HIS A 803 1.57 16.37 -29.61
N GLU A 804 0.35 16.86 -29.46
CA GLU A 804 0.02 17.78 -28.36
C GLU A 804 0.24 17.10 -26.99
N LEU A 805 0.92 17.78 -26.06
CA LEU A 805 1.16 17.23 -24.73
C LEU A 805 -0.10 17.36 -23.89
N ILE A 806 -0.69 16.21 -23.53
CA ILE A 806 -1.78 16.16 -22.56
C ILE A 806 -1.16 16.33 -21.17
N THR A 807 -1.37 17.49 -20.56
CA THR A 807 -0.95 17.79 -19.18
C THR A 807 -1.85 18.90 -18.59
N PRO A 808 -2.19 18.86 -17.29
CA PRO A 808 -2.85 19.98 -16.61
C PRO A 808 -1.87 21.07 -16.16
N THR A 809 -0.56 20.90 -16.37
CA THR A 809 0.51 21.78 -15.88
C THR A 809 0.44 23.16 -16.53
N ASP A 810 0.52 24.23 -15.74
CA ASP A 810 0.56 25.61 -16.26
C ASP A 810 1.93 25.90 -16.92
N GLU A 811 1.92 26.54 -18.11
CA GLU A 811 3.11 27.04 -18.81
C GLU A 811 4.00 27.96 -17.94
N LYS A 812 3.42 28.59 -16.90
CA LYS A 812 4.13 29.44 -15.92
C LYS A 812 5.09 28.68 -15.01
N ILE A 813 4.93 27.37 -14.81
CA ILE A 813 5.83 26.58 -13.94
C ILE A 813 7.29 26.67 -14.43
N LEU A 814 7.52 26.85 -15.73
CA LEU A 814 8.86 27.11 -16.26
C LEU A 814 9.46 28.45 -15.78
N GLN A 815 8.64 29.48 -15.55
CA GLN A 815 9.09 30.77 -15.02
C GLN A 815 9.56 30.62 -13.57
N ASP A 816 8.87 29.83 -12.75
CA ASP A 816 9.28 29.54 -11.37
C ASP A 816 10.59 28.74 -11.32
N ILE A 817 10.76 27.78 -12.25
CA ILE A 817 12.01 27.03 -12.46
C ILE A 817 13.16 27.98 -12.88
N LYS A 818 12.92 28.91 -13.81
CA LYS A 818 13.90 29.94 -14.19
C LYS A 818 14.25 30.87 -13.02
N ALA A 819 13.24 31.35 -12.29
CA ALA A 819 13.39 32.27 -11.17
C ALA A 819 14.13 31.65 -9.98
N THR A 820 14.12 30.31 -9.86
CA THR A 820 14.91 29.56 -8.86
C THR A 820 16.33 29.22 -9.33
N GLY A 821 16.68 29.56 -10.58
CA GLY A 821 18.05 29.54 -11.10
C GLY A 821 18.50 28.24 -11.79
N TYR A 822 17.57 27.32 -12.09
CA TYR A 822 17.91 26.07 -12.80
C TYR A 822 18.39 26.34 -14.24
N LYS A 823 19.48 25.68 -14.65
CA LYS A 823 20.08 25.85 -15.98
C LYS A 823 19.53 24.85 -17.01
N SER A 824 19.06 23.70 -16.56
CA SER A 824 18.44 22.69 -17.43
C SER A 824 17.38 21.86 -16.70
N VAL A 825 16.43 21.38 -17.48
CA VAL A 825 15.36 20.45 -17.09
C VAL A 825 15.49 19.18 -17.93
N GLY A 826 15.76 18.04 -17.29
CA GLY A 826 15.80 16.72 -17.92
C GLY A 826 14.49 15.96 -17.75
N VAL A 827 13.91 15.47 -18.84
CA VAL A 827 12.64 14.70 -18.83
C VAL A 827 12.80 13.31 -19.44
N GLY A 828 11.99 12.37 -18.98
CA GLY A 828 12.04 10.97 -19.40
C GLY A 828 11.15 10.63 -20.58
N HIS A 829 9.88 11.02 -20.48
CA HIS A 829 8.79 10.58 -21.36
C HIS A 829 9.00 10.93 -22.84
N GLU A 830 8.24 10.24 -23.72
CA GLU A 830 8.33 10.29 -25.19
C GLU A 830 9.57 9.55 -25.75
N HIS A 831 9.39 8.24 -26.01
CA HIS A 831 10.46 7.29 -26.31
C HIS A 831 11.40 7.73 -27.46
N GLU A 832 10.87 8.38 -28.50
CA GLU A 832 11.63 8.76 -29.70
C GLU A 832 12.09 10.22 -29.72
N ASN A 833 12.01 10.92 -28.58
CA ASN A 833 12.61 12.23 -28.38
C ASN A 833 13.92 12.09 -27.57
N ASP A 834 15.05 12.58 -28.10
CA ASP A 834 16.30 12.78 -27.34
C ASP A 834 16.82 14.23 -27.38
N ALA A 835 16.03 15.13 -27.97
CA ALA A 835 16.46 16.48 -28.23
C ALA A 835 16.60 17.33 -26.96
N CYS A 836 17.45 18.34 -27.04
CA CYS A 836 17.39 19.50 -26.16
C CYS A 836 16.88 20.73 -26.93
N ILE A 837 16.06 21.52 -26.26
CA ILE A 837 15.40 22.72 -26.77
C ILE A 837 15.83 23.90 -25.88
N TRP A 838 16.37 24.95 -26.49
CA TRP A 838 16.63 26.20 -25.77
C TRP A 838 15.34 27.02 -25.65
N ASP A 839 14.94 27.31 -24.42
CA ASP A 839 14.01 28.41 -24.15
C ASP A 839 14.84 29.64 -23.74
N GLU A 840 14.88 30.64 -24.63
CA GLU A 840 15.57 31.93 -24.43
C GLU A 840 14.57 33.07 -24.12
N ASN A 841 13.32 32.74 -23.77
CA ASN A 841 12.28 33.74 -23.50
C ASN A 841 12.55 34.48 -22.18
N ASP A 842 12.06 35.72 -22.08
CA ASP A 842 12.09 36.56 -20.86
C ASP A 842 13.50 36.83 -20.29
N GLY A 843 14.52 36.77 -21.15
CA GLY A 843 15.91 37.15 -20.82
C GLY A 843 16.70 36.12 -20.02
N THR A 844 16.06 35.06 -19.51
CA THR A 844 16.72 33.97 -18.80
C THR A 844 16.68 32.70 -19.64
N LYS A 845 17.87 32.17 -19.98
CA LYS A 845 18.01 30.96 -20.80
C LYS A 845 17.96 29.70 -19.95
N ILE A 846 17.24 28.69 -20.44
CA ILE A 846 17.20 27.34 -19.85
C ILE A 846 17.16 26.29 -20.95
N LEU A 847 17.80 25.13 -20.71
CA LEU A 847 17.85 24.03 -21.65
C LEU A 847 16.87 22.91 -21.25
N LEU A 848 15.86 22.65 -22.07
CA LEU A 848 14.85 21.61 -21.87
C LEU A 848 15.27 20.35 -22.64
N CYS A 849 15.65 19.27 -21.96
CA CYS A 849 16.25 18.08 -22.55
C CYS A 849 15.44 16.81 -22.32
N TYR A 850 15.23 16.02 -23.37
CA TYR A 850 14.76 14.64 -23.26
C TYR A 850 15.93 13.67 -23.00
N SER A 851 15.67 12.61 -22.24
CA SER A 851 16.59 11.47 -22.03
C SER A 851 16.83 10.68 -23.31
N GLY A 852 15.75 10.37 -24.03
CA GLY A 852 15.69 9.26 -24.97
C GLY A 852 15.51 7.90 -24.28
N VAL A 853 15.08 6.91 -25.08
CA VAL A 853 14.77 5.54 -24.62
C VAL A 853 15.99 4.62 -24.57
N ILE A 854 16.17 3.93 -23.44
CA ILE A 854 17.17 2.86 -23.29
C ILE A 854 16.58 1.45 -23.51
N GLY A 855 15.30 1.24 -23.17
CA GLY A 855 14.71 -0.09 -23.04
C GLY A 855 14.30 -0.72 -24.35
N GLU A 856 14.81 -1.91 -24.67
CA GLU A 856 14.35 -2.65 -25.86
C GLU A 856 12.85 -2.98 -25.82
N SER A 857 12.32 -3.26 -24.62
CA SER A 857 10.90 -3.52 -24.37
C SER A 857 10.00 -2.32 -24.73
N ALA A 858 10.49 -1.09 -24.61
CA ALA A 858 9.73 0.13 -24.87
C ALA A 858 9.16 0.18 -26.29
N ASN A 859 7.96 0.74 -26.45
CA ASN A 859 7.24 0.69 -27.72
C ASN A 859 7.48 1.93 -28.60
N MET A 860 8.20 1.74 -29.70
CA MET A 860 8.52 2.79 -30.66
C MET A 860 7.49 2.78 -31.79
N ARG A 861 6.87 3.93 -32.06
CA ARG A 861 5.69 4.04 -32.93
C ARG A 861 5.98 4.69 -34.28
N LEU A 862 7.06 5.48 -34.39
CA LEU A 862 7.37 6.32 -35.55
C LEU A 862 8.59 5.82 -36.32
N ASN A 863 9.67 5.39 -35.64
CA ASN A 863 10.90 4.95 -36.29
C ASN A 863 11.48 3.65 -35.69
N SER A 864 11.31 2.54 -36.41
CA SER A 864 11.83 1.22 -36.01
C SER A 864 13.36 1.05 -36.05
N GLU A 865 14.11 2.07 -36.51
CA GLU A 865 15.58 2.09 -36.56
C GLU A 865 16.22 3.04 -35.54
N TYR A 866 15.43 3.75 -34.71
CA TYR A 866 15.98 4.68 -33.74
C TYR A 866 16.76 3.91 -32.65
N LYS A 867 18.08 4.10 -32.61
CA LYS A 867 18.98 3.43 -31.64
C LYS A 867 18.63 3.78 -30.19
N ARG A 868 18.71 2.80 -29.28
CA ARG A 868 18.65 3.05 -27.83
C ARG A 868 19.81 3.91 -27.36
N ARG A 869 19.52 4.81 -26.42
CA ARG A 869 20.47 5.80 -25.91
C ARG A 869 20.01 6.34 -24.56
N MET A 870 20.92 6.98 -23.85
CA MET A 870 20.64 7.75 -22.64
C MET A 870 21.34 9.11 -22.71
N ARG A 871 20.96 10.02 -21.81
CA ARG A 871 21.60 11.33 -21.70
C ARG A 871 22.55 11.37 -20.50
N VAL A 872 23.71 11.98 -20.69
CA VAL A 872 24.69 12.23 -19.63
C VAL A 872 24.79 13.73 -19.43
N PHE A 873 24.86 14.17 -18.17
CA PHE A 873 25.27 15.52 -17.79
C PHE A 873 26.60 15.42 -17.04
N GLU A 874 27.50 16.38 -17.22
CA GLU A 874 28.74 16.49 -16.48
C GLU A 874 28.79 17.84 -15.78
N LEU A 875 28.89 17.80 -14.45
CA LEU A 875 29.16 18.95 -13.60
C LEU A 875 30.66 19.03 -13.40
N ASP A 876 31.29 20.10 -13.87
CA ASP A 876 32.72 20.37 -13.68
C ASP A 876 32.88 21.46 -12.63
N PHE A 877 33.33 21.05 -11.45
CA PHE A 877 33.48 21.95 -10.30
C PHE A 877 34.74 22.82 -10.40
N THR A 878 35.68 22.47 -11.27
CA THR A 878 36.96 23.18 -11.43
C THR A 878 36.87 24.31 -12.45
N GLN A 879 36.14 24.11 -13.54
CA GLN A 879 35.88 25.12 -14.57
C GLN A 879 34.53 25.83 -14.37
N ASN A 880 33.78 25.44 -13.34
CA ASN A 880 32.43 25.90 -13.04
C ASN A 880 31.52 25.90 -14.28
N ARG A 881 31.31 24.72 -14.88
CA ARG A 881 30.50 24.53 -16.09
C ARG A 881 29.66 23.26 -16.04
N ILE A 882 28.62 23.24 -16.88
CA ILE A 882 27.71 22.12 -17.08
C ILE A 882 27.76 21.71 -18.56
N LEU A 883 28.13 20.46 -18.82
CA LEU A 883 28.07 19.85 -20.14
C LEU A 883 26.98 18.77 -20.19
N SER A 884 26.51 18.44 -21.39
CA SER A 884 25.69 17.25 -21.63
C SER A 884 26.04 16.61 -22.96
N TRP A 885 25.82 15.30 -23.09
CA TRP A 885 25.90 14.57 -24.36
C TRP A 885 24.96 13.36 -24.33
N LYS A 886 24.78 12.73 -25.49
CA LYS A 886 24.07 11.46 -25.62
C LYS A 886 25.02 10.29 -25.70
N ARG A 887 24.61 9.15 -25.15
CA ARG A 887 25.38 7.90 -25.12
C ARG A 887 24.54 6.77 -25.72
N ASP A 888 24.99 6.21 -26.83
CA ASP A 888 24.53 4.91 -27.35
C ASP A 888 25.55 3.81 -26.94
N PRO A 889 25.36 2.52 -27.30
CA PRO A 889 26.31 1.45 -26.94
C PRO A 889 27.73 1.70 -27.48
N GLU A 890 27.85 2.38 -28.61
CA GLU A 890 29.07 2.53 -29.39
C GLU A 890 29.85 3.77 -28.93
N GLN A 891 29.22 4.95 -28.92
CA GLN A 891 29.90 6.24 -28.76
C GLN A 891 29.13 7.29 -27.93
N ARG A 892 29.85 8.35 -27.54
CA ARG A 892 29.28 9.64 -27.13
C ARG A 892 29.04 10.51 -28.37
N PHE A 893 27.92 11.22 -28.43
CA PHE A 893 27.60 12.11 -29.56
C PHE A 893 26.71 13.27 -29.11
N ASP A 894 26.58 14.28 -29.98
CA ASP A 894 25.90 15.55 -29.73
C ASP A 894 26.27 16.15 -28.34
N PRO A 895 27.47 16.72 -28.17
CA PRO A 895 27.80 17.49 -26.96
C PRO A 895 27.07 18.85 -26.95
N GLN A 896 26.62 19.26 -25.77
CA GLN A 896 26.08 20.59 -25.45
C GLN A 896 26.88 21.19 -24.29
N GLU A 897 27.21 22.49 -24.38
CA GLU A 897 27.49 23.30 -23.21
C GLU A 897 26.16 23.93 -22.76
N ILE A 898 25.76 23.65 -21.51
CA ILE A 898 24.51 24.14 -20.93
C ILE A 898 24.76 25.49 -20.25
N TRP A 899 25.87 25.58 -19.52
CA TRP A 899 26.25 26.76 -18.77
C TRP A 899 27.75 26.73 -18.46
N SER A 900 28.38 27.89 -18.39
CA SER A 900 29.76 28.10 -17.99
C SER A 900 29.86 29.46 -17.29
N ALA A 901 30.74 29.57 -16.29
CA ALA A 901 31.11 30.86 -15.71
C ALA A 901 32.11 31.58 -16.64
N GLU A 902 31.77 32.80 -17.08
CA GLU A 902 32.67 33.71 -17.81
C GLU A 902 33.72 34.37 -16.88
#